data_AF-A0A1J4KJQ8-F1
#
_entry.id   AF-A0A1J4KJQ8-F1
#
_cell.length_a   1.000
_cell.length_b   1.000
_cell.length_c   1.000
_cell.angle_alpha   90.00
_cell.angle_beta   90.00
_cell.angle_gamma   90.00
#
_symmetry.space_group_name_H-M   'P 1'
#
loop_
_entity.id
_entity.type
_entity.pdbx_description
1 polymer ?
#
loop_
_entity_poly.entity_id
_entity_poly.type
_entity_poly.pdbx_seq_one_letter_code
_entity_poly.pdbx_strand_id
1 'polypeptide(L)'
;MEYKIFFDWECFFRQKKIQKFLKYIQYNLIKSLMDDIKNDTESTIKKTIEVLHALTQKPIPLLPIIHEMDYSITKYNSLFNNKSTNNDLLQSTINRRVTSFKLQRMPQILLFFNNFFHAINSKLDDLTTKIVDIKIRFSRIVDSNENEMHDELQKYVKDGDKAIENKEKENKQNIMELCNQVENNINELKIKLESEENRVNIHYNKILDSKLENIVMTENAIQRSKGEQEEIVMRNNEEMNSLHYRNNESLKIYTDKVYSSIMRDEEKVRELENKVEILAQDYKKIAPEMKVEERRKELNKRFEQSDHEFHTKNDSLLKEIEILSRQIIEHESILKDLIWEQKNSVFTNLENKENELKNMIEERKSFILKAEKEKIDFYKKKIKRLKDNLKQMNSNMVLDADNMKLRMNDKQNIHKERTEKLESDQKLFIKKYQEDTEEINDKIKETKKEWEQERDDVIKEYQSELNEVDGKLEKEEKYFVAKCEAIRNELTNIINENKNAMKRDVNENNNDNEKENYDIIDGYVGVEEKYKASEKELGKKLNMTLKNISDNTIQKKLLDLKNKHKKEREKLLQEISTSKVDENQLLKEENDIQKGVIPSASGSRIQSSFQTERFIDAKIDKWREDYLVDCKHLKKEEATTLKSLEKTKIEFGIAVKKTMELKRKIAESTEFYVKASEQINSTNTEEIQELRHTLIEKEKEIAFLEKQYEENERELRRHTRQIEQSEDKIASLRTRLAEEKVKIKVKIKDEYQPQIFQERRRKEVMINEIEKFRNELELQIEYIQHEIYMVETSNAAMEEELRKETEELVQNMKIPIHEELQNTEIQSQDEFDRIELELLSKVNDDQNNFIIEEKRLREQYEERIFLFQEEQKHNIMVINDYCMVKISENSIKKKKIDELENIKCERCPTFDINIKKLEKRMIDMQETWKSLELNNNHKIETVKRFRSTVGGRTILPKL
;
A
#
# COMPACT_ATOMS: atom_id res chain seq x y z
N MET A 1 3.41 5.52 -15.26
CA MET A 1 4.12 6.35 -16.26
C MET A 1 5.12 5.51 -17.05
N GLU A 2 5.94 4.69 -16.38
CA GLU A 2 7.01 3.87 -16.98
C GLU A 2 6.56 2.91 -18.10
N TYR A 3 5.39 2.27 -17.95
CA TYR A 3 4.81 1.41 -19.00
C TYR A 3 4.61 2.11 -20.36
N LYS A 4 4.33 3.42 -20.37
CA LYS A 4 4.16 4.18 -21.62
C LYS A 4 5.51 4.40 -22.32
N ILE A 5 6.55 4.71 -21.54
CA ILE A 5 7.92 4.89 -22.04
C ILE A 5 8.45 3.59 -22.64
N PHE A 6 8.18 2.44 -22.00
CA PHE A 6 8.57 1.13 -22.52
C PHE A 6 7.89 0.80 -23.86
N PHE A 7 6.57 1.05 -23.96
CA PHE A 7 5.81 0.79 -25.19
C PHE A 7 6.25 1.70 -26.35
N ASP A 8 6.50 2.99 -26.08
CA ASP A 8 7.01 3.94 -27.07
C ASP A 8 8.44 3.56 -27.52
N TRP A 9 9.29 3.06 -26.61
CA TRP A 9 10.61 2.51 -26.95
C TRP A 9 10.54 1.27 -27.84
N GLU A 10 9.67 0.31 -27.53
CA GLU A 10 9.56 -0.92 -28.32
C GLU A 10 9.03 -0.66 -29.73
N CYS A 11 8.03 0.23 -29.84
CA CYS A 11 7.54 0.74 -31.12
C CYS A 11 8.65 1.42 -31.93
N PHE A 12 9.45 2.31 -31.32
CA PHE A 12 10.57 2.97 -31.99
C PHE A 12 11.62 1.98 -32.51
N PHE A 13 11.98 0.96 -31.74
CA PHE A 13 12.93 -0.08 -32.17
C PHE A 13 12.38 -0.97 -33.29
N ARG A 14 11.09 -1.33 -33.26
CA ARG A 14 10.43 -2.06 -34.35
C ARG A 14 10.40 -1.22 -35.64
N GLN A 15 10.07 0.07 -35.55
CA GLN A 15 10.10 1.01 -36.68
C GLN A 15 11.50 1.14 -37.28
N LYS A 16 12.55 1.24 -36.44
CA LYS A 16 13.96 1.27 -36.89
C LYS A 16 14.41 -0.04 -37.57
N LYS A 17 13.95 -1.21 -37.09
CA LYS A 17 14.22 -2.51 -37.74
C LYS A 17 13.55 -2.57 -39.13
N ILE A 18 12.29 -2.18 -39.24
CA ILE A 18 11.55 -2.15 -40.51
C ILE A 18 12.22 -1.18 -41.50
N GLN A 19 12.61 0.02 -41.07
CA GLN A 19 13.34 0.97 -41.93
C GLN A 19 14.70 0.44 -42.39
N LYS A 20 15.44 -0.29 -41.54
CA LYS A 20 16.69 -0.96 -41.96
C LYS A 20 16.43 -2.05 -43.01
N PHE A 21 15.38 -2.85 -42.83
CA PHE A 21 15.02 -3.93 -43.75
C PHE A 21 14.55 -3.38 -45.11
N LEU A 22 13.71 -2.34 -45.12
CA LEU A 22 13.29 -1.66 -46.34
C LEU A 22 14.47 -1.02 -47.10
N LYS A 23 15.42 -0.39 -46.39
CA LYS A 23 16.65 0.13 -47.02
C LYS A 23 17.54 -0.98 -47.61
N TYR A 24 17.60 -2.14 -46.97
CA TYR A 24 18.34 -3.29 -47.47
C TYR A 24 17.70 -3.87 -48.76
N ILE A 25 16.37 -4.00 -48.78
CA ILE A 25 15.62 -4.41 -49.98
C ILE A 25 15.82 -3.38 -51.11
N GLN A 26 15.61 -2.08 -50.85
CA GLN A 26 15.83 -1.03 -51.86
C GLN A 26 17.26 -1.07 -52.43
N TYR A 27 18.28 -1.22 -51.59
CA TYR A 27 19.67 -1.30 -52.04
C TYR A 27 19.91 -2.50 -52.98
N ASN A 28 19.41 -3.69 -52.62
CA ASN A 28 19.58 -4.89 -53.44
C ASN A 28 18.78 -4.80 -54.76
N LEU A 29 17.58 -4.23 -54.74
CA LEU A 29 16.75 -4.06 -55.94
C LEU A 29 17.39 -3.06 -56.92
N ILE A 30 17.85 -1.92 -56.41
CA ILE A 30 18.56 -0.90 -57.19
C ILE A 30 19.87 -1.46 -57.77
N LYS A 31 20.57 -2.32 -57.01
CA LYS A 31 21.78 -2.98 -57.51
C LYS A 31 21.48 -3.95 -58.65
N SER A 32 20.48 -4.82 -58.52
CA SER A 32 20.06 -5.74 -59.59
C SER A 32 19.69 -4.97 -60.86
N LEU A 33 18.86 -3.94 -60.73
CA LEU A 33 18.47 -3.08 -61.86
C LEU A 33 19.67 -2.40 -62.54
N MET A 34 20.67 -1.94 -61.76
CA MET A 34 21.89 -1.37 -62.35
C MET A 34 22.78 -2.42 -63.04
N ASP A 35 22.89 -3.63 -62.49
CA ASP A 35 23.64 -4.72 -63.12
C ASP A 35 22.95 -5.18 -64.43
N ASP A 36 21.61 -5.25 -64.47
CA ASP A 36 20.84 -5.57 -65.68
C ASP A 36 20.96 -4.47 -66.75
N ILE A 37 20.80 -3.20 -66.38
CA ILE A 37 21.01 -2.05 -67.29
C ILE A 37 22.44 -2.03 -67.84
N LYS A 38 23.44 -2.38 -67.02
CA LYS A 38 24.83 -2.46 -67.46
C LYS A 38 25.02 -3.57 -68.50
N ASN A 39 24.44 -4.74 -68.29
CA ASN A 39 24.54 -5.87 -69.23
C ASN A 39 23.88 -5.54 -70.59
N ASP A 40 22.70 -4.91 -70.58
CA ASP A 40 21.99 -4.51 -71.81
C ASP A 40 22.70 -3.35 -72.54
N THR A 41 23.29 -2.40 -71.81
CA THR A 41 24.08 -1.33 -72.42
C THR A 41 25.40 -1.85 -73.00
N GLU A 42 26.12 -2.75 -72.33
CA GLU A 42 27.30 -3.43 -72.90
C GLU A 42 26.93 -4.22 -74.18
N SER A 43 25.84 -4.99 -74.15
CA SER A 43 25.31 -5.73 -75.32
C SER A 43 25.00 -4.81 -76.52
N THR A 44 24.37 -3.66 -76.24
CA THR A 44 24.00 -2.66 -77.27
C THR A 44 25.21 -1.92 -77.82
N ILE A 45 26.17 -1.55 -76.96
CA ILE A 45 27.45 -0.94 -77.37
C ILE A 45 28.23 -1.93 -78.26
N LYS A 46 28.28 -3.21 -77.89
CA LYS A 46 28.99 -4.26 -78.66
C LYS A 46 28.43 -4.40 -80.08
N LYS A 47 27.10 -4.49 -80.23
CA LYS A 47 26.42 -4.50 -81.53
C LYS A 47 26.65 -3.22 -82.35
N THR A 48 26.72 -2.07 -81.68
CA THR A 48 26.97 -0.78 -82.34
C THR A 48 28.41 -0.69 -82.84
N ILE A 49 29.38 -1.19 -82.06
CA ILE A 49 30.79 -1.32 -82.46
C ILE A 49 30.91 -2.29 -83.64
N GLU A 50 30.24 -3.44 -83.64
CA GLU A 50 30.22 -4.38 -84.78
C GLU A 50 29.70 -3.73 -86.07
N VAL A 51 28.62 -2.94 -85.98
CA VAL A 51 28.08 -2.17 -87.13
C VAL A 51 29.06 -1.10 -87.62
N LEU A 52 29.72 -0.37 -86.70
CA LEU A 52 30.75 0.61 -87.06
C LEU A 52 31.98 -0.05 -87.71
N HIS A 53 32.41 -1.20 -87.19
CA HIS A 53 33.53 -1.96 -87.73
C HIS A 53 33.22 -2.48 -89.16
N ALA A 54 31.99 -2.96 -89.39
CA ALA A 54 31.51 -3.37 -90.71
C ALA A 54 31.42 -2.19 -91.73
N LEU A 55 31.16 -0.96 -91.26
CA LEU A 55 31.16 0.24 -92.10
C LEU A 55 32.57 0.69 -92.47
N THR A 56 33.57 0.49 -91.59
CA THR A 56 34.97 0.90 -91.84
C THR A 56 35.78 -0.06 -92.73
N GLN A 57 35.35 -1.32 -92.91
CA GLN A 57 36.10 -2.33 -93.66
C GLN A 57 35.82 -2.37 -95.17
N LYS A 58 34.89 -1.56 -95.71
CA LYS A 58 34.71 -1.41 -97.16
C LYS A 58 35.43 -0.14 -97.65
N PRO A 59 36.58 -0.24 -98.35
CA PRO A 59 37.25 0.93 -98.89
C PRO A 59 36.38 1.57 -99.98
N ILE A 60 35.90 2.79 -99.73
CA ILE A 60 35.30 3.64 -100.75
C ILE A 60 36.45 4.11 -101.68
N PRO A 61 36.39 3.87 -103.00
CA PRO A 61 37.50 4.13 -103.91
C PRO A 61 37.61 5.62 -104.28
N LEU A 62 37.95 6.47 -103.31
CA LEU A 62 38.23 7.89 -103.51
C LEU A 62 39.66 8.15 -104.06
N LEU A 63 40.61 7.26 -103.75
CA LEU A 63 42.01 7.40 -104.13
C LEU A 63 42.27 7.47 -105.67
N PRO A 64 41.63 6.63 -106.52
CA PRO A 64 41.84 6.69 -107.97
C PRO A 64 41.35 8.01 -108.59
N ILE A 65 40.24 8.55 -108.09
CA ILE A 65 39.62 9.78 -108.61
C ILE A 65 40.47 11.01 -108.25
N ILE A 66 41.04 11.05 -107.04
CA ILE A 66 41.98 12.10 -106.63
C ILE A 66 43.22 12.06 -107.54
N HIS A 67 43.78 10.88 -107.83
CA HIS A 67 44.89 10.73 -108.76
C HIS A 67 44.58 11.20 -110.20
N GLU A 68 43.38 10.94 -110.73
CA GLU A 68 42.97 11.47 -112.04
C GLU A 68 42.80 13.00 -112.04
N MET A 69 42.31 13.57 -110.94
CA MET A 69 42.17 15.01 -110.77
C MET A 69 43.54 15.70 -110.68
N ASP A 70 44.47 15.18 -109.87
CA ASP A 70 45.82 15.73 -109.74
C ASP A 70 46.64 15.60 -111.05
N TYR A 71 46.50 14.48 -111.76
CA TYR A 71 47.09 14.32 -113.10
C TYR A 71 46.52 15.31 -114.12
N SER A 72 45.22 15.58 -114.04
CA SER A 72 44.58 16.61 -114.87
C SER A 72 45.09 18.01 -114.53
N ILE A 73 45.20 18.34 -113.24
CA ILE A 73 45.67 19.66 -112.75
C ILE A 73 47.14 19.89 -113.14
N THR A 74 48.02 18.91 -112.95
CA THR A 74 49.43 19.02 -113.38
C THR A 74 49.57 19.22 -114.89
N LYS A 75 48.79 18.51 -115.71
CA LYS A 75 48.74 18.67 -117.17
C LYS A 75 48.23 20.06 -117.61
N TYR A 76 47.35 20.69 -116.83
CA TYR A 76 46.93 22.08 -117.08
C TYR A 76 47.98 23.11 -116.63
N ASN A 77 48.64 22.90 -115.48
CA ASN A 77 49.67 23.83 -114.98
C ASN A 77 50.88 23.94 -115.92
N SER A 78 51.27 22.87 -116.63
CA SER A 78 52.34 22.95 -117.63
C SER A 78 52.04 23.86 -118.83
N LEU A 79 50.78 24.25 -119.05
CA LEU A 79 50.40 25.19 -120.13
C LEU A 79 50.54 26.66 -119.73
N PHE A 80 50.63 26.99 -118.44
CA PHE A 80 50.69 28.38 -117.95
C PHE A 80 52.12 28.90 -117.71
N ASN A 81 53.14 28.03 -117.80
CA ASN A 81 54.54 28.35 -117.50
C ASN A 81 55.41 28.63 -118.74
N ASN A 82 54.97 29.54 -119.63
CA ASN A 82 55.85 30.09 -120.66
C ASN A 82 55.73 31.62 -120.73
N LYS A 83 56.89 32.29 -120.65
CA LYS A 83 56.98 33.76 -120.79
C LYS A 83 56.69 34.20 -122.21
N SER A 84 55.69 35.08 -122.33
CA SER A 84 55.61 36.18 -123.30
C SER A 84 55.99 35.91 -124.77
N THR A 85 54.98 35.54 -125.57
CA THR A 85 54.70 36.26 -126.82
C THR A 85 53.22 36.65 -126.81
N ASN A 86 52.93 37.96 -126.69
CA ASN A 86 51.57 38.47 -126.48
C ASN A 86 50.68 38.19 -127.69
N ASN A 87 49.52 37.52 -127.50
CA ASN A 87 48.41 37.49 -128.46
C ASN A 87 47.12 36.90 -127.84
N ASP A 88 45.97 37.52 -128.13
CA ASP A 88 44.67 37.23 -127.50
C ASP A 88 44.06 35.84 -127.80
N LEU A 89 44.68 35.06 -128.69
CA LEU A 89 44.17 33.76 -129.14
C LEU A 89 44.05 32.73 -128.00
N LEU A 90 44.97 32.77 -127.03
CA LEU A 90 45.03 31.82 -125.92
C LEU A 90 43.79 31.90 -125.00
N GLN A 91 43.33 33.13 -124.75
CA GLN A 91 42.23 33.43 -123.81
C GLN A 91 40.90 32.81 -124.28
N SER A 92 40.63 32.86 -125.58
CA SER A 92 39.42 32.29 -126.19
C SER A 92 39.33 30.76 -126.03
N THR A 93 40.48 30.07 -126.12
CA THR A 93 40.56 28.61 -126.06
C THR A 93 40.36 28.08 -124.64
N ILE A 94 40.88 28.81 -123.65
CA ILE A 94 40.69 28.51 -122.22
C ILE A 94 39.20 28.64 -121.84
N ASN A 95 38.57 29.76 -122.20
CA ASN A 95 37.14 29.99 -121.89
C ASN A 95 36.23 28.90 -122.48
N ARG A 96 36.47 28.46 -123.73
CA ARG A 96 35.66 27.40 -124.36
C ARG A 96 35.74 26.05 -123.62
N ARG A 97 36.90 25.72 -123.01
CA ARG A 97 37.07 24.49 -122.22
C ARG A 97 36.41 24.57 -120.84
N VAL A 98 36.49 25.72 -120.16
CA VAL A 98 35.83 25.94 -118.86
C VAL A 98 34.30 25.80 -118.96
N THR A 99 33.70 26.36 -120.02
CA THR A 99 32.24 26.26 -120.23
C THR A 99 31.79 24.80 -120.48
N SER A 100 32.58 24.01 -121.21
CA SER A 100 32.32 22.58 -121.42
C SER A 100 32.34 21.79 -120.09
N PHE A 101 33.34 22.03 -119.23
CA PHE A 101 33.42 21.38 -117.92
C PHE A 101 32.21 21.69 -117.03
N LYS A 102 31.80 22.97 -116.98
CA LYS A 102 30.62 23.42 -116.20
C LYS A 102 29.32 22.79 -116.70
N LEU A 103 29.15 22.60 -118.01
CA LEU A 103 27.93 22.03 -118.60
C LEU A 103 27.85 20.50 -118.48
N GLN A 104 28.96 19.77 -118.62
CA GLN A 104 28.92 18.31 -118.72
C GLN A 104 29.35 17.55 -117.46
N ARG A 105 30.41 17.99 -116.76
CA ARG A 105 30.94 17.24 -115.59
C ARG A 105 30.37 17.72 -114.26
N MET A 106 30.13 19.02 -114.09
CA MET A 106 29.59 19.58 -112.84
C MET A 106 28.25 18.92 -112.40
N PRO A 107 27.26 18.68 -113.31
CA PRO A 107 26.00 18.07 -112.91
C PRO A 107 26.14 16.60 -112.50
N GLN A 108 27.06 15.85 -113.10
CA GLN A 108 27.30 14.44 -112.77
C GLN A 108 27.90 14.29 -111.36
N ILE A 109 28.85 15.17 -111.00
CA ILE A 109 29.44 15.21 -109.65
C ILE A 109 28.37 15.56 -108.61
N LEU A 110 27.53 16.58 -108.88
CA LEU A 110 26.43 16.97 -108.00
C LEU A 110 25.39 15.84 -107.81
N LEU A 111 25.04 15.12 -108.88
CA LEU A 111 24.12 13.98 -108.81
C LEU A 111 24.68 12.86 -107.94
N PHE A 112 25.98 12.55 -108.06
CA PHE A 112 26.64 11.54 -107.24
C PHE A 112 26.68 11.94 -105.76
N PHE A 113 27.04 13.19 -105.45
CA PHE A 113 27.00 13.72 -104.09
C PHE A 113 25.60 13.67 -103.47
N ASN A 114 24.57 14.09 -104.22
CA ASN A 114 23.18 14.05 -103.72
C ASN A 114 22.71 12.61 -103.43
N ASN A 115 23.02 11.66 -104.32
CA ASN A 115 22.66 10.26 -104.11
C ASN A 115 23.39 9.66 -102.88
N PHE A 116 24.66 9.99 -102.69
CA PHE A 116 25.44 9.57 -101.52
C PHE A 116 24.90 10.17 -100.22
N PHE A 117 24.55 11.47 -100.23
CA PHE A 117 23.99 12.15 -99.07
C PHE A 117 22.60 11.61 -98.70
N HIS A 118 21.74 11.32 -99.67
CA HIS A 118 20.46 10.65 -99.44
C HIS A 118 20.62 9.25 -98.83
N ALA A 119 21.60 8.45 -99.30
CA ALA A 119 21.86 7.12 -98.76
C ALA A 119 22.38 7.16 -97.31
N ILE A 120 23.12 8.20 -96.93
CA ILE A 120 23.54 8.44 -95.54
C ILE A 120 22.34 8.86 -94.68
N ASN A 121 21.55 9.84 -95.11
CA ASN A 121 20.40 10.32 -94.35
C ASN A 121 19.37 9.20 -94.12
N SER A 122 19.04 8.41 -95.13
CA SER A 122 18.12 7.26 -94.98
C SER A 122 18.59 6.25 -93.93
N LYS A 123 19.90 6.01 -93.80
CA LYS A 123 20.45 5.13 -92.74
C LYS A 123 20.42 5.78 -91.35
N LEU A 124 20.55 7.11 -91.28
CA LEU A 124 20.41 7.89 -90.05
C LEU A 124 18.96 7.90 -89.57
N ASP A 125 17.99 8.02 -90.47
CA ASP A 125 16.56 7.93 -90.16
C ASP A 125 16.18 6.52 -89.67
N ASP A 126 16.66 5.46 -90.33
CA ASP A 126 16.50 4.06 -89.91
C ASP A 126 17.06 3.80 -88.49
N LEU A 127 18.24 4.36 -88.18
CA LEU A 127 18.85 4.26 -86.85
C LEU A 127 18.04 5.04 -85.81
N THR A 128 17.59 6.24 -86.15
CA THR A 128 16.77 7.09 -85.27
C THR A 128 15.45 6.41 -84.94
N THR A 129 14.78 5.80 -85.93
CA THR A 129 13.54 5.04 -85.74
C THR A 129 13.76 3.85 -84.78
N LYS A 130 14.84 3.09 -84.95
CA LYS A 130 15.19 1.96 -84.05
C LYS A 130 15.47 2.42 -82.62
N ILE A 131 16.14 3.56 -82.43
CA ILE A 131 16.39 4.15 -81.11
C ILE A 131 15.06 4.56 -80.44
N VAL A 132 14.13 5.16 -81.18
CA VAL A 132 12.79 5.51 -80.69
C VAL A 132 11.99 4.26 -80.30
N ASP A 133 11.98 3.21 -81.12
CA ASP A 133 11.32 1.94 -80.82
C ASP A 133 11.87 1.26 -79.56
N ILE A 134 13.20 1.25 -79.39
CA ILE A 134 13.84 0.73 -78.18
C ILE A 134 13.41 1.56 -76.95
N LYS A 135 13.42 2.90 -77.06
CA LYS A 135 12.98 3.79 -75.99
C LYS A 135 11.51 3.57 -75.58
N ILE A 136 10.62 3.37 -76.55
CA ILE A 136 9.20 3.08 -76.29
C ILE A 136 9.02 1.72 -75.61
N ARG A 137 9.76 0.68 -76.04
CA ARG A 137 9.73 -0.64 -75.38
C ARG A 137 10.26 -0.56 -73.95
N PHE A 138 11.36 0.14 -73.73
CA PHE A 138 11.95 0.30 -72.40
C PHE A 138 11.00 1.04 -71.46
N SER A 139 10.35 2.12 -71.91
CA SER A 139 9.30 2.82 -71.14
C SER A 139 8.20 1.85 -70.71
N ARG A 140 7.63 1.07 -71.64
CA ARG A 140 6.56 0.12 -71.32
C ARG A 140 6.97 -0.97 -70.32
N ILE A 141 8.23 -1.41 -70.34
CA ILE A 141 8.74 -2.39 -69.36
C ILE A 141 8.86 -1.74 -67.98
N VAL A 142 9.38 -0.50 -67.89
CA VAL A 142 9.41 0.27 -66.64
C VAL A 142 8.00 0.50 -66.11
N ASP A 143 7.08 0.99 -66.96
CA ASP A 143 5.69 1.24 -66.60
C ASP A 143 4.99 -0.05 -66.11
N SER A 144 5.25 -1.20 -66.73
CA SER A 144 4.68 -2.50 -66.30
C SER A 144 5.22 -2.92 -64.93
N ASN A 145 6.54 -2.85 -64.74
CA ASN A 145 7.19 -3.26 -63.50
C ASN A 145 6.85 -2.32 -62.33
N GLU A 146 6.69 -1.02 -62.56
CA GLU A 146 6.24 -0.06 -61.55
C GLU A 146 4.81 -0.36 -61.08
N ASN A 147 3.90 -0.74 -62.00
CA ASN A 147 2.54 -1.12 -61.65
C ASN A 147 2.48 -2.45 -60.88
N GLU A 148 3.22 -3.48 -61.32
CA GLU A 148 3.31 -4.76 -60.59
C GLU A 148 3.88 -4.58 -59.18
N MET A 149 4.95 -3.77 -59.03
CA MET A 149 5.48 -3.41 -57.71
C MET A 149 4.48 -2.63 -56.86
N HIS A 150 3.68 -1.73 -57.46
CA HIS A 150 2.66 -0.98 -56.74
C HIS A 150 1.56 -1.90 -56.20
N ASP A 151 1.11 -2.88 -56.99
CA ASP A 151 0.09 -3.85 -56.60
C ASP A 151 0.61 -4.81 -55.51
N GLU A 152 1.85 -5.29 -55.60
CA GLU A 152 2.47 -6.07 -54.52
C GLU A 152 2.61 -5.25 -53.24
N LEU A 153 3.09 -4.01 -53.32
CA LEU A 153 3.19 -3.12 -52.16
C LEU A 153 1.81 -2.85 -51.52
N GLN A 154 0.77 -2.60 -52.32
CA GLN A 154 -0.60 -2.47 -51.79
C GLN A 154 -1.08 -3.75 -51.09
N LYS A 155 -0.71 -4.92 -51.59
CA LYS A 155 -1.07 -6.20 -50.97
C LYS A 155 -0.37 -6.39 -49.63
N TYR A 156 0.95 -6.14 -49.56
CA TYR A 156 1.70 -6.18 -48.30
C TYR A 156 1.20 -5.15 -47.27
N VAL A 157 0.79 -3.96 -47.70
CA VAL A 157 0.15 -2.97 -46.81
C VAL A 157 -1.18 -3.50 -46.28
N LYS A 158 -2.08 -3.98 -47.14
CA LYS A 158 -3.39 -4.52 -46.72
C LYS A 158 -3.28 -5.72 -45.77
N ASP A 159 -2.30 -6.60 -45.98
CA ASP A 159 -2.09 -7.75 -45.09
C ASP A 159 -1.36 -7.36 -43.79
N GLY A 160 -0.51 -6.32 -43.82
CA GLY A 160 0.04 -5.67 -42.64
C GLY A 160 -1.03 -4.98 -41.77
N ASP A 161 -1.93 -4.22 -42.40
CA ASP A 161 -3.04 -3.54 -41.72
C ASP A 161 -3.99 -4.53 -41.04
N LYS A 162 -4.34 -5.65 -41.72
CA LYS A 162 -5.12 -6.74 -41.10
C LYS A 162 -4.38 -7.37 -39.91
N ALA A 163 -3.06 -7.57 -40.02
CA ALA A 163 -2.28 -8.13 -38.92
C ALA A 163 -2.23 -7.17 -37.71
N ILE A 164 -2.16 -5.86 -37.95
CA ILE A 164 -2.27 -4.82 -36.92
C ILE A 164 -3.68 -4.82 -36.31
N GLU A 165 -4.74 -4.82 -37.12
CA GLU A 165 -6.13 -4.81 -36.64
C GLU A 165 -6.46 -6.06 -35.79
N ASN A 166 -5.96 -7.24 -36.18
CA ASN A 166 -6.09 -8.46 -35.40
C ASN A 166 -5.29 -8.38 -34.09
N LYS A 167 -4.06 -7.86 -34.12
CA LYS A 167 -3.25 -7.60 -32.91
C LYS A 167 -3.91 -6.59 -31.97
N GLU A 168 -4.57 -5.57 -32.49
CA GLU A 168 -5.33 -4.61 -31.69
C GLU A 168 -6.56 -5.25 -31.03
N LYS A 169 -7.28 -6.11 -31.74
CA LYS A 169 -8.42 -6.86 -31.19
C LYS A 169 -7.98 -7.81 -30.07
N GLU A 170 -6.91 -8.58 -30.32
CA GLU A 170 -6.27 -9.47 -29.33
C GLU A 170 -5.81 -8.68 -28.08
N ASN A 171 -5.11 -7.55 -28.28
CA ASN A 171 -4.68 -6.69 -27.17
C ASN A 171 -5.86 -6.05 -26.42
N LYS A 172 -6.90 -5.58 -27.11
CA LYS A 172 -8.12 -5.05 -26.47
C LYS A 172 -8.82 -6.11 -25.62
N GLN A 173 -8.88 -7.35 -26.10
CA GLN A 173 -9.47 -8.47 -25.38
C GLN A 173 -8.63 -8.85 -24.14
N ASN A 174 -7.30 -8.97 -24.28
CA ASN A 174 -6.38 -9.20 -23.16
C ASN A 174 -6.43 -8.08 -22.11
N ILE A 175 -6.53 -6.81 -22.52
CA ILE A 175 -6.70 -5.67 -21.61
C ILE A 175 -8.05 -5.77 -20.88
N MET A 176 -9.13 -6.17 -21.57
CA MET A 176 -10.45 -6.33 -20.94
C MET A 176 -10.45 -7.49 -19.93
N GLU A 177 -9.78 -8.60 -20.22
CA GLU A 177 -9.59 -9.71 -19.28
C GLU A 177 -8.77 -9.30 -18.05
N LEU A 178 -7.68 -8.55 -18.25
CA LEU A 178 -6.88 -8.00 -17.14
C LEU A 178 -7.66 -6.98 -16.31
N CYS A 179 -8.45 -6.10 -16.92
CA CYS A 179 -9.34 -5.18 -16.20
C CYS A 179 -10.36 -5.95 -15.35
N ASN A 180 -11.01 -6.98 -15.91
CA ASN A 180 -11.95 -7.82 -15.17
C ASN A 180 -11.28 -8.56 -14.00
N GLN A 181 -10.05 -9.06 -14.17
CA GLN A 181 -9.26 -9.67 -13.08
C GLN A 181 -8.91 -8.64 -11.99
N VAL A 182 -8.53 -7.42 -12.38
CA VAL A 182 -8.25 -6.33 -11.44
C VAL A 182 -9.51 -5.89 -10.69
N GLU A 183 -10.67 -5.76 -11.35
CA GLU A 183 -11.93 -5.46 -10.67
C GLU A 183 -12.36 -6.57 -9.71
N ASN A 184 -12.22 -7.84 -10.10
CA ASN A 184 -12.49 -8.97 -9.20
C ASN A 184 -11.58 -8.94 -7.97
N ASN A 185 -10.28 -8.70 -8.16
CA ASN A 185 -9.32 -8.58 -7.05
C ASN A 185 -9.63 -7.37 -6.14
N ILE A 186 -10.02 -6.23 -6.72
CA ILE A 186 -10.45 -5.04 -5.96
C ILE A 186 -11.73 -5.35 -5.15
N ASN A 187 -12.69 -6.07 -5.73
CA ASN A 187 -13.92 -6.44 -5.04
C ASN A 187 -13.66 -7.45 -3.92
N GLU A 188 -12.78 -8.45 -4.11
CA GLU A 188 -12.33 -9.33 -3.03
C GLU A 188 -11.62 -8.56 -1.91
N LEU A 189 -10.76 -7.60 -2.25
CA LEU A 189 -10.07 -6.76 -1.27
C LEU A 189 -11.04 -5.86 -0.50
N LYS A 190 -12.07 -5.30 -1.15
CA LYS A 190 -13.15 -4.57 -0.47
C LYS A 190 -13.92 -5.45 0.50
N ILE A 191 -14.33 -6.65 0.08
CA ILE A 191 -15.04 -7.60 0.96
C ILE A 191 -14.17 -7.98 2.17
N LYS A 192 -12.87 -8.21 1.97
CA LYS A 192 -11.91 -8.46 3.07
C LYS A 192 -11.78 -7.25 3.99
N LEU A 193 -11.66 -6.04 3.43
CA LEU A 193 -11.56 -4.78 4.19
C LEU A 193 -12.82 -4.53 5.02
N GLU A 194 -14.01 -4.65 4.44
CA GLU A 194 -15.30 -4.55 5.15
C GLU A 194 -15.42 -5.61 6.25
N SER A 195 -14.93 -6.84 6.03
CA SER A 195 -14.95 -7.89 7.06
C SER A 195 -14.01 -7.59 8.24
N GLU A 196 -12.84 -6.99 7.96
CA GLU A 196 -11.88 -6.57 8.97
C GLU A 196 -12.34 -5.33 9.73
N GLU A 197 -12.89 -4.33 9.04
CA GLU A 197 -13.51 -3.15 9.64
C GLU A 197 -14.65 -3.55 10.59
N ASN A 198 -15.53 -4.46 10.17
CA ASN A 198 -16.56 -5.01 11.04
C ASN A 198 -15.98 -5.76 12.25
N ARG A 199 -14.92 -6.57 12.06
CA ARG A 199 -14.24 -7.29 13.16
C ARG A 199 -13.65 -6.31 14.19
N VAL A 200 -12.98 -5.26 13.70
CA VAL A 200 -12.37 -4.21 14.52
C VAL A 200 -13.42 -3.39 15.26
N ASN A 201 -14.51 -2.98 14.58
CA ASN A 201 -15.63 -2.28 15.20
C ASN A 201 -16.31 -3.13 16.29
N ILE A 202 -16.54 -4.43 16.04
CA ILE A 202 -17.09 -5.35 17.06
C ILE A 202 -16.15 -5.48 18.26
N HIS A 203 -14.83 -5.52 18.05
CA HIS A 203 -13.85 -5.59 19.13
C HIS A 203 -13.84 -4.32 19.99
N TYR A 204 -13.74 -3.15 19.37
CA TYR A 204 -13.71 -1.88 20.11
C TYR A 204 -15.05 -1.53 20.76
N ASN A 205 -16.19 -1.85 20.14
CA ASN A 205 -17.50 -1.68 20.78
C ASN A 205 -17.62 -2.56 22.04
N LYS A 206 -17.17 -3.82 22.01
CA LYS A 206 -17.15 -4.66 23.22
C LYS A 206 -16.26 -4.11 24.33
N ILE A 207 -15.12 -3.49 23.98
CA ILE A 207 -14.27 -2.80 24.94
C ILE A 207 -15.00 -1.59 25.51
N LEU A 208 -15.64 -0.78 24.66
CA LEU A 208 -16.40 0.40 25.05
C LEU A 208 -17.55 0.04 25.98
N ASP A 209 -18.37 -0.95 25.63
CA ASP A 209 -19.48 -1.47 26.44
C ASP A 209 -18.99 -1.92 27.82
N SER A 210 -17.90 -2.69 27.86
CA SER A 210 -17.28 -3.12 29.13
C SER A 210 -16.75 -1.93 29.95
N LYS A 211 -16.20 -0.89 29.32
CA LYS A 211 -15.76 0.32 30.04
C LYS A 211 -16.94 1.13 30.56
N LEU A 212 -18.02 1.26 29.79
CA LEU A 212 -19.26 1.91 30.21
C LEU A 212 -19.92 1.17 31.39
N GLU A 213 -19.98 -0.16 31.34
CA GLU A 213 -20.50 -0.98 32.45
C GLU A 213 -19.64 -0.80 33.72
N ASN A 214 -18.32 -0.77 33.59
CA ASN A 214 -17.41 -0.49 34.71
C ASN A 214 -17.60 0.94 35.29
N ILE A 215 -17.86 1.94 34.44
CA ILE A 215 -18.18 3.31 34.90
C ILE A 215 -19.49 3.29 35.69
N VAL A 216 -20.57 2.68 35.16
CA VAL A 216 -21.86 2.57 35.83
C VAL A 216 -21.73 1.81 37.17
N MET A 217 -20.94 0.75 37.24
CA MET A 217 -20.67 0.06 38.52
C MET A 217 -19.92 0.97 39.52
N THR A 218 -18.98 1.79 39.05
CA THR A 218 -18.22 2.73 39.88
C THR A 218 -19.10 3.88 40.37
N GLU A 219 -19.97 4.43 39.53
CA GLU A 219 -20.96 5.47 39.91
C GLU A 219 -21.94 4.95 40.96
N ASN A 220 -22.44 3.72 40.78
CA ASN A 220 -23.30 3.06 41.77
C ASN A 220 -22.58 2.81 43.10
N ALA A 221 -21.30 2.43 43.08
CA ALA A 221 -20.48 2.28 44.29
C ALA A 221 -20.26 3.62 45.01
N ILE A 222 -19.99 4.70 44.27
CA ILE A 222 -19.86 6.06 44.81
C ILE A 222 -21.18 6.54 45.41
N GLN A 223 -22.33 6.29 44.76
CA GLN A 223 -23.65 6.63 45.33
C GLN A 223 -23.94 5.89 46.63
N ARG A 224 -23.65 4.58 46.71
CA ARG A 224 -23.78 3.82 47.96
C ARG A 224 -22.89 4.37 49.06
N SER A 225 -21.61 4.63 48.77
CA SER A 225 -20.67 5.19 49.74
C SER A 225 -21.10 6.56 50.25
N LYS A 226 -21.69 7.41 49.39
CA LYS A 226 -22.30 8.68 49.81
C LYS A 226 -23.48 8.47 50.76
N GLY A 227 -24.40 7.56 50.43
CA GLY A 227 -25.54 7.23 51.30
C GLY A 227 -25.11 6.69 52.67
N GLU A 228 -24.12 5.78 52.69
CA GLU A 228 -23.52 5.27 53.93
C GLU A 228 -22.85 6.39 54.75
N GLN A 229 -22.17 7.32 54.09
CA GLN A 229 -21.55 8.47 54.76
C GLN A 229 -22.61 9.45 55.32
N GLU A 230 -23.69 9.70 54.58
CA GLU A 230 -24.83 10.51 55.04
C GLU A 230 -25.53 9.88 56.25
N GLU A 231 -25.74 8.56 56.26
CA GLU A 231 -26.26 7.84 57.44
C GLU A 231 -25.35 7.94 58.68
N ILE A 232 -24.03 7.85 58.49
CA ILE A 232 -23.06 7.99 59.59
C ILE A 232 -23.08 9.42 60.14
N VAL A 233 -23.16 10.44 59.27
CA VAL A 233 -23.26 11.85 59.69
C VAL A 233 -24.58 12.11 60.43
N MET A 234 -25.69 11.53 59.96
CA MET A 234 -27.00 11.61 60.65
C MET A 234 -26.92 11.01 62.06
N ARG A 235 -26.42 9.78 62.20
CA ARG A 235 -26.23 9.13 63.52
C ARG A 235 -25.32 9.92 64.46
N ASN A 236 -24.19 10.42 63.97
CA ASN A 236 -23.27 11.23 64.77
C ASN A 236 -23.92 12.55 65.23
N ASN A 237 -24.78 13.17 64.41
CA ASN A 237 -25.54 14.36 64.78
C ASN A 237 -26.61 14.05 65.85
N GLU A 238 -27.31 12.92 65.74
CA GLU A 238 -28.25 12.45 66.77
C GLU A 238 -27.56 12.20 68.12
N GLU A 239 -26.41 11.52 68.10
CA GLU A 239 -25.58 11.29 69.30
C GLU A 239 -25.08 12.60 69.92
N MET A 240 -24.56 13.53 69.10
CA MET A 240 -24.12 14.85 69.57
C MET A 240 -25.27 15.68 70.16
N ASN A 241 -26.46 15.65 69.55
CA ASN A 241 -27.64 16.31 70.10
C ASN A 241 -28.05 15.70 71.45
N SER A 242 -27.96 14.37 71.62
CA SER A 242 -28.20 13.70 72.90
C SER A 242 -27.18 14.09 73.99
N LEU A 243 -25.91 14.28 73.60
CA LEU A 243 -24.84 14.74 74.49
C LEU A 243 -25.03 16.21 74.89
N HIS A 244 -25.41 17.08 73.96
CA HIS A 244 -25.75 18.47 74.25
C HIS A 244 -26.91 18.57 75.25
N TYR A 245 -27.96 17.75 75.10
CA TYR A 245 -29.07 17.68 76.03
C TYR A 245 -28.60 17.28 77.44
N ARG A 246 -27.85 16.18 77.57
CA ARG A 246 -27.31 15.69 78.86
C ARG A 246 -26.38 16.70 79.54
N ASN A 247 -25.54 17.39 78.78
CA ASN A 247 -24.64 18.42 79.32
C ASN A 247 -25.42 19.63 79.83
N ASN A 248 -26.44 20.10 79.10
CA ASN A 248 -27.30 21.20 79.54
C ASN A 248 -28.11 20.85 80.80
N GLU A 249 -28.62 19.62 80.89
CA GLU A 249 -29.30 19.11 82.08
C GLU A 249 -28.35 19.00 83.29
N SER A 250 -27.13 18.50 83.08
CA SER A 250 -26.08 18.44 84.11
C SER A 250 -25.68 19.83 84.60
N LEU A 251 -25.50 20.79 83.70
CA LEU A 251 -25.22 22.19 84.03
C LEU A 251 -26.35 22.79 84.89
N LYS A 252 -27.62 22.57 84.51
CA LYS A 252 -28.78 23.05 85.29
C LYS A 252 -28.75 22.52 86.74
N ILE A 253 -28.49 21.23 86.92
CA ILE A 253 -28.36 20.60 88.26
C ILE A 253 -27.22 21.24 89.07
N TYR A 254 -26.10 21.60 88.44
CA TYR A 254 -25.02 22.33 89.11
C TYR A 254 -25.41 23.76 89.48
N THR A 255 -26.10 24.49 88.60
CA THR A 255 -26.57 25.85 88.87
C THR A 255 -27.54 25.89 90.06
N ASP A 256 -28.50 24.96 90.12
CA ASP A 256 -29.47 24.86 91.23
C ASP A 256 -28.78 24.54 92.58
N LYS A 257 -27.71 23.73 92.56
CA LYS A 257 -26.87 23.46 93.75
C LYS A 257 -26.08 24.68 94.22
N VAL A 258 -25.56 25.50 93.29
CA VAL A 258 -24.85 26.74 93.66
C VAL A 258 -25.83 27.75 94.25
N TYR A 259 -27.00 27.93 93.63
CA TYR A 259 -28.03 28.88 94.09
C TYR A 259 -28.53 28.55 95.51
N SER A 260 -28.73 27.26 95.80
CA SER A 260 -29.10 26.76 97.15
C SER A 260 -27.94 26.74 98.17
N SER A 261 -26.70 27.05 97.75
CA SER A 261 -25.61 27.39 98.67
C SER A 261 -25.64 28.88 99.01
N ILE A 262 -25.73 29.74 97.99
CA ILE A 262 -25.74 31.22 98.15
C ILE A 262 -26.85 31.68 99.10
N MET A 263 -28.07 31.15 98.92
CA MET A 263 -29.22 31.45 99.80
C MET A 263 -28.95 31.17 101.28
N ARG A 264 -28.18 30.12 101.61
CA ARG A 264 -27.82 29.77 103.00
C ARG A 264 -26.75 30.67 103.60
N ASP A 265 -25.94 31.34 102.78
CA ASP A 265 -24.92 32.27 103.25
C ASP A 265 -25.52 33.69 103.41
N GLU A 266 -26.46 34.10 102.55
CA GLU A 266 -27.26 35.34 102.74
C GLU A 266 -28.13 35.34 104.01
N GLU A 267 -28.52 34.16 104.49
CA GLU A 267 -29.30 34.02 105.72
C GLU A 267 -28.41 34.24 106.97
N LYS A 268 -27.17 33.75 106.96
CA LYS A 268 -26.16 33.99 108.02
C LYS A 268 -25.73 35.45 108.13
N VAL A 269 -25.65 36.18 107.00
CA VAL A 269 -25.29 37.61 107.01
C VAL A 269 -26.33 38.42 107.78
N ARG A 270 -27.63 38.17 107.53
CA ARG A 270 -28.74 38.83 108.25
C ARG A 270 -28.78 38.51 109.76
N GLU A 271 -28.32 37.33 110.18
CA GLU A 271 -28.17 37.02 111.61
C GLU A 271 -27.03 37.80 112.30
N LEU A 272 -26.00 38.21 111.56
CA LEU A 272 -24.87 38.96 112.10
C LEU A 272 -25.18 40.46 112.20
N GLU A 273 -25.88 41.03 111.23
CA GLU A 273 -26.30 42.43 111.23
C GLU A 273 -27.17 42.75 112.46
N ASN A 274 -28.16 41.91 112.76
CA ASN A 274 -29.02 42.04 113.95
C ASN A 274 -28.24 42.03 115.28
N LYS A 275 -27.08 41.37 115.36
CA LYS A 275 -26.26 41.32 116.60
C LYS A 275 -25.47 42.60 116.83
N VAL A 276 -25.07 43.29 115.75
CA VAL A 276 -24.34 44.57 115.83
C VAL A 276 -25.27 45.69 116.29
N GLU A 277 -26.52 45.70 115.82
CA GLU A 277 -27.48 46.76 116.12
C GLU A 277 -27.92 46.78 117.60
N ILE A 278 -27.96 45.61 118.26
CA ILE A 278 -28.24 45.48 119.71
C ILE A 278 -27.12 46.12 120.55
N LEU A 279 -25.84 45.85 120.23
CA LEU A 279 -24.69 46.37 120.97
C LEU A 279 -24.57 47.91 120.87
N ALA A 280 -25.04 48.51 119.77
CA ALA A 280 -25.03 49.96 119.58
C ALA A 280 -26.06 50.71 120.45
N GLN A 281 -27.10 50.03 120.97
CA GLN A 281 -28.13 50.65 121.80
C GLN A 281 -27.74 50.77 123.28
N ASP A 282 -26.90 49.85 123.80
CA ASP A 282 -26.53 49.84 125.22
C ASP A 282 -25.42 50.82 125.59
N TYR A 283 -24.57 51.22 124.64
CA TYR A 283 -23.51 52.22 124.86
C TYR A 283 -24.02 53.66 125.11
N LYS A 284 -25.34 53.93 124.99
CA LYS A 284 -25.93 55.27 125.12
C LYS A 284 -26.44 55.66 126.52
N LYS A 285 -26.23 54.85 127.57
CA LYS A 285 -26.93 54.99 128.87
C LYS A 285 -26.08 55.41 130.10
N ILE A 286 -24.78 55.72 129.95
CA ILE A 286 -23.84 55.97 131.07
C ILE A 286 -22.85 57.09 130.63
N ALA A 287 -22.63 58.24 131.27
CA ALA A 287 -23.09 58.84 132.55
C ALA A 287 -23.06 60.41 132.50
N PRO A 288 -23.65 61.15 133.48
CA PRO A 288 -23.77 62.63 133.48
C PRO A 288 -22.83 63.39 134.47
N GLU A 289 -22.77 64.72 134.33
CA GLU A 289 -21.85 65.65 135.03
C GLU A 289 -22.31 66.20 136.39
N MET A 290 -21.33 66.54 137.26
CA MET A 290 -21.24 67.68 138.21
C MET A 290 -19.84 67.66 138.88
N LYS A 291 -19.26 68.69 139.53
CA LYS A 291 -19.60 70.12 139.76
C LYS A 291 -18.30 70.97 139.68
N VAL A 292 -18.27 72.24 140.13
CA VAL A 292 -17.19 73.20 139.74
C VAL A 292 -16.27 73.76 140.85
N GLU A 293 -16.74 74.17 142.04
CA GLU A 293 -15.93 75.08 142.88
C GLU A 293 -14.75 74.46 143.66
N GLU A 294 -14.83 73.20 144.08
CA GLU A 294 -13.70 72.51 144.75
C GLU A 294 -12.61 72.09 143.75
N ARG A 295 -13.00 71.92 142.48
CA ARG A 295 -12.17 71.43 141.38
C ARG A 295 -10.93 72.28 141.14
N ARG A 296 -10.95 73.57 141.49
CA ARG A 296 -9.89 74.54 141.18
C ARG A 296 -8.65 74.45 142.08
N LYS A 297 -8.80 74.01 143.35
CA LYS A 297 -7.66 73.78 144.24
C LYS A 297 -7.05 72.39 144.03
N GLU A 298 -7.86 71.42 143.64
CA GLU A 298 -7.37 70.10 143.27
C GLU A 298 -6.73 70.09 141.87
N LEU A 299 -7.18 70.95 140.93
CA LEU A 299 -6.58 71.08 139.60
C LEU A 299 -5.09 71.41 139.64
N ASN A 300 -4.64 72.36 140.47
CA ASN A 300 -3.22 72.71 140.52
C ASN A 300 -2.36 71.53 141.04
N LYS A 301 -2.85 70.79 142.04
CA LYS A 301 -2.15 69.61 142.57
C LYS A 301 -2.16 68.45 141.56
N ARG A 302 -3.25 68.32 140.79
CA ARG A 302 -3.35 67.39 139.65
C ARG A 302 -2.54 67.84 138.45
N PHE A 303 -2.26 69.12 138.23
CA PHE A 303 -1.35 69.59 137.18
C PHE A 303 0.10 69.23 137.52
N GLU A 304 0.56 69.47 138.74
CA GLU A 304 1.91 69.04 139.16
C GLU A 304 2.09 67.51 139.06
N GLN A 305 1.06 66.73 139.42
CA GLN A 305 1.07 65.27 139.22
C GLN A 305 0.96 64.87 137.75
N SER A 306 0.08 65.53 136.97
CA SER A 306 -0.12 65.25 135.54
C SER A 306 1.07 65.66 134.69
N ASP A 307 1.85 66.67 135.06
CA ASP A 307 3.09 67.04 134.39
C ASP A 307 4.17 65.99 134.68
N HIS A 308 4.22 65.46 135.91
CA HIS A 308 5.13 64.37 136.25
C HIS A 308 4.73 63.03 135.58
N GLU A 309 3.44 62.72 135.51
CA GLU A 309 2.88 61.61 134.72
C GLU A 309 3.08 61.83 133.22
N PHE A 310 2.98 63.07 132.72
CA PHE A 310 3.24 63.40 131.32
C PHE A 310 4.72 63.20 130.99
N HIS A 311 5.65 63.69 131.81
CA HIS A 311 7.09 63.48 131.59
C HIS A 311 7.48 62.00 131.65
N THR A 312 7.00 61.25 132.66
CA THR A 312 7.28 59.80 132.75
C THR A 312 6.65 59.00 131.60
N LYS A 313 5.45 59.37 131.13
CA LYS A 313 4.80 58.76 129.97
C LYS A 313 5.45 59.17 128.64
N ASN A 314 5.95 60.40 128.53
CA ASN A 314 6.69 60.86 127.36
C ASN A 314 8.04 60.13 127.27
N ASP A 315 8.73 59.91 128.39
CA ASP A 315 9.94 59.09 128.44
C ASP A 315 9.68 57.60 128.13
N SER A 316 8.51 57.06 128.50
CA SER A 316 8.13 55.70 128.09
C SER A 316 7.80 55.61 126.60
N LEU A 317 7.08 56.60 126.05
CA LEU A 317 6.75 56.68 124.63
C LEU A 317 8.00 56.92 123.76
N LEU A 318 8.96 57.72 124.22
CA LEU A 318 10.25 57.88 123.55
C LEU A 318 11.02 56.57 123.49
N LYS A 319 10.99 55.75 124.57
CA LYS A 319 11.57 54.39 124.57
C LYS A 319 10.82 53.44 123.64
N GLU A 320 9.49 53.48 123.59
CA GLU A 320 8.70 52.70 122.63
C GLU A 320 9.01 53.10 121.19
N ILE A 321 9.11 54.40 120.88
CA ILE A 321 9.51 54.91 119.56
C ILE A 321 10.93 54.45 119.21
N GLU A 322 11.86 54.42 120.16
CA GLU A 322 13.24 53.96 119.94
C GLU A 322 13.34 52.44 119.75
N ILE A 323 12.44 51.66 120.38
CA ILE A 323 12.28 50.22 120.15
C ILE A 323 11.65 49.96 118.77
N LEU A 324 10.54 50.63 118.45
CA LEU A 324 9.84 50.52 117.17
C LEU A 324 10.74 50.95 116.00
N SER A 325 11.54 51.99 116.18
CA SER A 325 12.52 52.44 115.18
C SER A 325 13.63 51.40 114.94
N ARG A 326 14.07 50.70 116.00
CA ARG A 326 14.97 49.53 115.87
C ARG A 326 14.30 48.38 115.13
N GLN A 327 13.05 48.05 115.46
CA GLN A 327 12.28 47.01 114.75
C GLN A 327 12.03 47.35 113.29
N ILE A 328 11.79 48.62 112.94
CA ILE A 328 11.67 49.07 111.55
C ILE A 328 12.98 48.84 110.79
N ILE A 329 14.13 49.23 111.36
CA ILE A 329 15.45 48.99 110.75
C ILE A 329 15.72 47.49 110.57
N GLU A 330 15.36 46.67 111.56
CA GLU A 330 15.51 45.20 111.52
C GLU A 330 14.61 44.57 110.46
N HIS A 331 13.35 45.00 110.35
CA HIS A 331 12.42 44.59 109.30
C HIS A 331 12.83 45.08 107.90
N GLU A 332 13.41 46.27 107.77
CA GLU A 332 13.97 46.75 106.50
C GLU A 332 15.18 45.92 106.05
N SER A 333 16.00 45.43 106.99
CA SER A 333 17.08 44.47 106.68
C SER A 333 16.49 43.16 106.16
N ILE A 334 15.56 42.56 106.91
CA ILE A 334 14.90 41.30 106.54
C ILE A 334 14.18 41.42 105.18
N LEU A 335 13.55 42.56 104.88
CA LEU A 335 12.93 42.82 103.57
C LEU A 335 13.96 42.91 102.43
N LYS A 336 15.13 43.54 102.66
CA LYS A 336 16.21 43.58 101.65
C LYS A 336 16.76 42.18 101.39
N ASP A 337 16.96 41.39 102.44
CA ASP A 337 17.46 40.02 102.34
C ASP A 337 16.46 39.12 101.60
N LEU A 338 15.16 39.18 101.94
CA LEU A 338 14.09 38.46 101.22
C LEU A 338 13.96 38.87 99.75
N ILE A 339 14.07 40.17 99.43
CA ILE A 339 14.05 40.66 98.04
C ILE A 339 15.28 40.15 97.26
N TRP A 340 16.43 40.04 97.91
CA TRP A 340 17.66 39.50 97.31
C TRP A 340 17.55 37.99 97.07
N GLU A 341 17.08 37.22 98.06
CA GLU A 341 16.79 35.79 97.91
C GLU A 341 15.75 35.51 96.81
N GLN A 342 14.66 36.28 96.77
CA GLN A 342 13.63 36.15 95.74
C GLN A 342 14.19 36.45 94.34
N LYS A 343 15.02 37.50 94.19
CA LYS A 343 15.69 37.80 92.91
C LYS A 343 16.62 36.68 92.47
N ASN A 344 17.44 36.13 93.37
CA ASN A 344 18.34 35.02 93.06
C ASN A 344 17.57 33.73 92.73
N SER A 345 16.48 33.44 93.44
CA SER A 345 15.57 32.32 93.13
C SER A 345 14.92 32.45 91.75
N VAL A 346 14.48 33.66 91.38
CA VAL A 346 13.94 33.91 90.02
C VAL A 346 15.03 33.78 88.96
N PHE A 347 16.23 34.30 89.21
CA PHE A 347 17.34 34.26 88.25
C PHE A 347 17.81 32.82 87.97
N THR A 348 18.04 32.03 89.03
CA THR A 348 18.39 30.60 88.92
C THR A 348 17.29 29.77 88.26
N ASN A 349 16.01 30.04 88.54
CA ASN A 349 14.90 29.37 87.84
C ASN A 349 14.83 29.73 86.34
N LEU A 350 15.09 30.99 85.96
CA LEU A 350 15.18 31.40 84.57
C LEU A 350 16.36 30.72 83.85
N GLU A 351 17.54 30.72 84.46
CA GLU A 351 18.74 30.06 83.92
C GLU A 351 18.53 28.55 83.75
N ASN A 352 17.92 27.88 84.74
CA ASN A 352 17.53 26.47 84.63
C ASN A 352 16.53 26.22 83.49
N LYS A 353 15.52 27.09 83.31
CA LYS A 353 14.54 26.96 82.23
C LYS A 353 15.13 27.26 80.85
N GLU A 354 16.06 28.19 80.75
CA GLU A 354 16.80 28.46 79.52
C GLU A 354 17.70 27.27 79.14
N ASN A 355 18.34 26.63 80.11
CA ASN A 355 19.13 25.42 79.90
C ASN A 355 18.28 24.19 79.53
N GLU A 356 17.09 24.02 80.15
CA GLU A 356 16.10 23.01 79.70
C GLU A 356 15.66 23.26 78.24
N LEU A 357 15.39 24.51 77.85
CA LEU A 357 15.02 24.88 76.48
C LEU A 357 16.15 24.61 75.49
N LYS A 358 17.40 24.97 75.82
CA LYS A 358 18.58 24.64 75.01
C LYS A 358 18.72 23.13 74.81
N ASN A 359 18.64 22.35 75.89
CA ASN A 359 18.69 20.88 75.82
C ASN A 359 17.58 20.30 74.93
N MET A 360 16.33 20.76 75.04
CA MET A 360 15.23 20.31 74.16
C MET A 360 15.46 20.68 72.68
N ILE A 361 16.10 21.81 72.39
CA ILE A 361 16.46 22.23 71.03
C ILE A 361 17.60 21.35 70.49
N GLU A 362 18.63 21.07 71.31
CA GLU A 362 19.72 20.14 70.99
C GLU A 362 19.18 18.74 70.69
N GLU A 363 18.30 18.19 71.54
CA GLU A 363 17.67 16.90 71.36
C GLU A 363 16.85 16.86 70.07
N ARG A 364 15.99 17.86 69.82
CA ARG A 364 15.20 17.93 68.57
C ARG A 364 16.07 18.00 67.33
N LYS A 365 17.15 18.80 67.34
CA LYS A 365 18.15 18.81 66.25
C LYS A 365 18.77 17.43 66.05
N SER A 366 19.13 16.73 67.13
CA SER A 366 19.71 15.38 67.04
C SER A 366 18.74 14.36 66.44
N PHE A 367 17.45 14.42 66.78
CA PHE A 367 16.41 13.58 66.21
C PHE A 367 16.17 13.85 64.72
N ILE A 368 16.15 15.13 64.30
CA ILE A 368 16.01 15.52 62.90
C ILE A 368 17.20 14.99 62.09
N LEU A 369 18.44 15.27 62.53
CA LEU A 369 19.67 14.80 61.86
C LEU A 369 19.74 13.27 61.77
N LYS A 370 19.24 12.55 62.79
CA LYS A 370 19.16 11.09 62.76
C LYS A 370 18.15 10.60 61.73
N ALA A 371 16.95 11.19 61.69
CA ALA A 371 15.90 10.83 60.72
C ALA A 371 16.30 11.17 59.27
N GLU A 372 17.00 12.29 59.05
CA GLU A 372 17.60 12.64 57.77
C GLU A 372 18.66 11.62 57.34
N LYS A 373 19.57 11.25 58.23
CA LYS A 373 20.59 10.23 57.96
C LYS A 373 19.99 8.87 57.63
N GLU A 374 18.95 8.44 58.35
CA GLU A 374 18.22 7.20 58.08
C GLU A 374 17.50 7.23 56.72
N LYS A 375 16.87 8.36 56.34
CA LYS A 375 16.31 8.55 54.99
C LYS A 375 17.38 8.54 53.91
N ILE A 376 18.48 9.25 54.09
CA ILE A 376 19.61 9.30 53.15
C ILE A 376 20.19 7.90 52.94
N ASP A 377 20.38 7.11 54.00
CA ASP A 377 20.89 5.74 53.89
C ASP A 377 19.87 4.77 53.27
N PHE A 378 18.57 4.98 53.47
CA PHE A 378 17.51 4.27 52.74
C PHE A 378 17.57 4.55 51.23
N TYR A 379 17.63 5.82 50.83
CA TYR A 379 17.72 6.19 49.41
C TYR A 379 19.06 5.74 48.78
N LYS A 380 20.19 5.84 49.49
CA LYS A 380 21.48 5.27 49.03
C LYS A 380 21.39 3.76 48.80
N LYS A 381 20.75 3.00 49.70
CA LYS A 381 20.50 1.56 49.50
C LYS A 381 19.58 1.28 48.30
N LYS A 382 18.53 2.10 48.09
CA LYS A 382 17.63 1.99 46.93
C LYS A 382 18.36 2.29 45.62
N ILE A 383 19.13 3.37 45.56
CA ILE A 383 19.97 3.74 44.40
C ILE A 383 21.00 2.65 44.11
N LYS A 384 21.65 2.08 45.13
CA LYS A 384 22.59 0.96 44.93
C LYS A 384 21.90 -0.25 44.30
N ARG A 385 20.74 -0.67 44.81
CA ARG A 385 19.95 -1.77 44.20
C ARG A 385 19.55 -1.46 42.75
N LEU A 386 19.15 -0.22 42.44
CA LEU A 386 18.82 0.17 41.07
C LEU A 386 20.06 0.13 40.14
N LYS A 387 21.23 0.56 40.63
CA LYS A 387 22.50 0.45 39.88
C LYS A 387 22.93 -1.01 39.68
N ASP A 388 22.74 -1.87 40.67
CA ASP A 388 23.06 -3.29 40.58
C ASP A 388 22.10 -4.02 39.62
N ASN A 389 20.80 -3.68 39.64
CA ASN A 389 19.81 -4.17 38.68
C ASN A 389 20.10 -3.69 37.24
N LEU A 390 20.48 -2.42 37.05
CA LEU A 390 20.90 -1.89 35.74
C LEU A 390 22.13 -2.61 35.19
N LYS A 391 23.12 -2.92 36.04
CA LYS A 391 24.27 -3.75 35.64
C LYS A 391 23.84 -5.14 35.20
N GLN A 392 22.94 -5.79 35.95
CA GLN A 392 22.42 -7.11 35.59
C GLN A 392 21.63 -7.08 34.27
N MET A 393 20.80 -6.06 34.07
CA MET A 393 20.05 -5.86 32.81
C MET A 393 20.99 -5.64 31.63
N ASN A 394 22.01 -4.79 31.77
CA ASN A 394 23.03 -4.60 30.73
C ASN A 394 23.83 -5.88 30.43
N SER A 395 24.19 -6.67 31.45
CA SER A 395 24.84 -7.97 31.24
C SER A 395 23.95 -8.96 30.49
N ASN A 396 22.64 -8.98 30.78
CA ASN A 396 21.67 -9.80 30.05
C ASN A 396 21.52 -9.32 28.59
N MET A 397 21.38 -8.00 28.35
CA MET A 397 21.28 -7.44 26.99
C MET A 397 22.50 -7.75 26.13
N VAL A 398 23.71 -7.75 26.71
CA VAL A 398 24.94 -8.16 26.01
C VAL A 398 24.90 -9.66 25.69
N LEU A 399 24.49 -10.50 26.64
CA LEU A 399 24.32 -11.94 26.43
C LEU A 399 23.29 -12.25 25.34
N ASP A 400 22.16 -11.55 25.32
CA ASP A 400 21.11 -11.70 24.32
C ASP A 400 21.55 -11.19 22.95
N ALA A 401 22.30 -10.09 22.88
CA ALA A 401 22.90 -9.60 21.63
C ALA A 401 23.91 -10.59 21.05
N ASP A 402 24.75 -11.21 21.88
CA ASP A 402 25.72 -12.22 21.41
C ASP A 402 25.06 -13.55 21.06
N ASN A 403 24.01 -13.96 21.79
CA ASN A 403 23.15 -15.08 21.42
C ASN A 403 22.42 -14.83 20.08
N MET A 404 21.98 -13.60 19.83
CA MET A 404 21.32 -13.22 18.57
C MET A 404 22.31 -13.24 17.41
N LYS A 405 23.54 -12.73 17.58
CA LYS A 405 24.62 -12.87 16.59
C LYS A 405 24.96 -14.32 16.28
N LEU A 406 25.05 -15.19 17.31
CA LEU A 406 25.24 -16.63 17.12
C LEU A 406 24.12 -17.24 16.27
N ARG A 407 22.85 -17.00 16.63
CA ARG A 407 21.69 -17.47 15.84
C ARG A 407 21.66 -16.93 14.42
N MET A 408 22.10 -15.69 14.18
CA MET A 408 22.21 -15.13 12.83
C MET A 408 23.30 -15.83 12.03
N ASN A 409 24.48 -16.05 12.61
CA ASN A 409 25.55 -16.82 11.97
C ASN A 409 25.14 -18.26 11.68
N ASP A 410 24.47 -18.94 12.63
CA ASP A 410 23.98 -20.31 12.43
C ASP A 410 22.94 -20.38 11.30
N LYS A 411 21.97 -19.44 11.28
CA LYS A 411 21.03 -19.32 10.15
C LYS A 411 21.75 -19.05 8.84
N GLN A 412 22.71 -18.12 8.81
CA GLN A 412 23.47 -17.78 7.60
C GLN A 412 24.28 -18.98 7.08
N ASN A 413 24.88 -19.78 7.97
CA ASN A 413 25.57 -21.02 7.62
C ASN A 413 24.58 -22.08 7.07
N ILE A 414 23.44 -22.29 7.73
CA ILE A 414 22.39 -23.22 7.25
C ILE A 414 21.85 -22.79 5.87
N HIS A 415 21.64 -21.49 5.64
CA HIS A 415 21.23 -20.97 4.34
C HIS A 415 22.33 -21.20 3.29
N LYS A 416 23.60 -20.99 3.64
CA LYS A 416 24.75 -21.23 2.76
C LYS A 416 24.86 -22.71 2.37
N GLU A 417 24.79 -23.63 3.34
CA GLU A 417 24.78 -25.08 3.08
C GLU A 417 23.59 -25.50 2.21
N ARG A 418 22.40 -24.93 2.44
CA ARG A 418 21.22 -25.16 1.58
C ARG A 418 21.46 -24.66 0.15
N THR A 419 22.05 -23.49 -0.04
CA THR A 419 22.38 -22.98 -1.38
C THR A 419 23.46 -23.80 -2.08
N GLU A 420 24.54 -24.19 -1.37
CA GLU A 420 25.60 -25.05 -1.92
C GLU A 420 25.04 -26.42 -2.32
N LYS A 421 24.11 -26.98 -1.52
CA LYS A 421 23.40 -28.23 -1.87
C LYS A 421 22.47 -28.06 -3.07
N LEU A 422 21.66 -27.00 -3.12
CA LEU A 422 20.78 -26.71 -4.25
C LEU A 422 21.57 -26.49 -5.55
N GLU A 423 22.71 -25.79 -5.49
CA GLU A 423 23.61 -25.66 -6.63
C GLU A 423 24.21 -27.01 -7.08
N SER A 424 24.57 -27.87 -6.12
CA SER A 424 25.08 -29.22 -6.41
C SER A 424 24.02 -30.09 -7.08
N ASP A 425 22.81 -30.11 -6.52
CA ASP A 425 21.67 -30.87 -7.04
C ASP A 425 21.25 -30.33 -8.44
N GLN A 426 21.27 -29.01 -8.63
CA GLN A 426 21.02 -28.37 -9.93
C GLN A 426 22.12 -28.69 -10.96
N LYS A 427 23.40 -28.70 -10.56
CA LYS A 427 24.52 -29.10 -11.45
C LYS A 427 24.41 -30.57 -11.86
N LEU A 428 24.04 -31.47 -10.93
CA LEU A 428 23.77 -32.88 -11.22
C LEU A 428 22.58 -33.06 -12.18
N PHE A 429 21.50 -32.30 -11.97
CA PHE A 429 20.31 -32.33 -12.82
C PHE A 429 20.61 -31.81 -14.23
N ILE A 430 21.33 -30.69 -14.36
CA ILE A 430 21.76 -30.14 -15.65
C ILE A 430 22.69 -31.13 -16.38
N LYS A 431 23.65 -31.74 -15.67
CA LYS A 431 24.55 -32.75 -16.26
C LYS A 431 23.77 -33.95 -16.79
N LYS A 432 22.78 -34.45 -16.04
CA LYS A 432 21.90 -35.51 -16.52
C LYS A 432 21.09 -35.08 -17.75
N TYR A 433 20.55 -33.86 -17.77
CA TYR A 433 19.85 -33.34 -18.96
C TYR A 433 20.76 -33.22 -20.19
N GLN A 434 22.05 -32.90 -19.99
CA GLN A 434 23.05 -32.88 -21.06
C GLN A 434 23.32 -34.30 -21.57
N GLU A 435 23.51 -35.27 -20.67
CA GLU A 435 23.67 -36.70 -21.01
C GLU A 435 22.43 -37.24 -21.76
N ASP A 436 21.21 -36.98 -21.27
CA ASP A 436 19.95 -37.37 -21.94
C ASP A 436 19.82 -36.69 -23.33
N THR A 437 20.29 -35.45 -23.48
CA THR A 437 20.28 -34.71 -24.76
C THR A 437 21.32 -35.25 -25.74
N GLU A 438 22.49 -35.67 -25.27
CA GLU A 438 23.51 -36.35 -26.09
C GLU A 438 22.99 -37.71 -26.56
N GLU A 439 22.38 -38.52 -25.68
CA GLU A 439 21.77 -39.81 -26.06
C GLU A 439 20.67 -39.65 -27.12
N ILE A 440 19.80 -38.64 -26.99
CA ILE A 440 18.78 -38.33 -27.98
C ILE A 440 19.40 -37.88 -29.31
N ASN A 441 20.44 -37.04 -29.27
CA ASN A 441 21.14 -36.59 -30.48
C ASN A 441 21.85 -37.74 -31.20
N ASP A 442 22.43 -38.70 -30.48
CA ASP A 442 23.08 -39.87 -31.07
C ASP A 442 22.05 -40.83 -31.67
N LYS A 443 20.90 -41.05 -31.01
CA LYS A 443 19.75 -41.76 -31.61
C LYS A 443 19.26 -41.07 -32.88
N ILE A 444 19.19 -39.74 -32.92
CA ILE A 444 18.82 -38.99 -34.13
C ILE A 444 19.85 -39.19 -35.26
N LYS A 445 21.16 -39.27 -34.94
CA LYS A 445 22.20 -39.57 -35.95
C LYS A 445 22.06 -41.01 -36.46
N GLU A 446 21.82 -41.96 -35.57
CA GLU A 446 21.65 -43.38 -35.91
C GLU A 446 20.43 -43.58 -36.80
N THR A 447 19.25 -43.07 -36.41
CA THR A 447 18.03 -43.13 -37.24
C THR A 447 18.22 -42.41 -38.59
N LYS A 448 18.94 -41.29 -38.65
CA LYS A 448 19.26 -40.64 -39.94
C LYS A 448 20.10 -41.53 -40.84
N LYS A 449 21.10 -42.21 -40.28
CA LYS A 449 21.96 -43.14 -41.02
C LYS A 449 21.18 -44.35 -41.51
N GLU A 450 20.28 -44.90 -40.69
CA GLU A 450 19.34 -45.96 -41.10
C GLU A 450 18.46 -45.50 -42.27
N TRP A 451 17.87 -44.30 -42.18
CA TRP A 451 17.05 -43.72 -43.25
C TRP A 451 17.83 -43.44 -44.54
N GLU A 452 19.08 -42.98 -44.46
CA GLU A 452 19.95 -42.81 -45.62
C GLU A 452 20.27 -44.16 -46.27
N GLN A 453 20.50 -45.20 -45.45
CA GLN A 453 20.82 -46.54 -45.92
C GLN A 453 19.60 -47.26 -46.55
N GLU A 454 18.41 -47.17 -45.93
CA GLU A 454 17.14 -47.63 -46.52
C GLU A 454 16.83 -46.90 -47.84
N ARG A 455 17.06 -45.58 -47.89
CA ARG A 455 16.87 -44.78 -49.10
C ARG A 455 17.81 -45.23 -50.23
N ASP A 456 19.09 -45.46 -49.93
CA ASP A 456 20.07 -45.94 -50.90
C ASP A 456 19.74 -47.36 -51.38
N ASP A 457 19.24 -48.24 -50.52
CA ASP A 457 18.84 -49.60 -50.88
C ASP A 457 17.57 -49.59 -51.75
N VAL A 458 16.57 -48.74 -51.44
CA VAL A 458 15.41 -48.50 -52.32
C VAL A 458 15.83 -47.92 -53.69
N ILE A 459 16.81 -47.00 -53.73
CA ILE A 459 17.34 -46.47 -54.98
C ILE A 459 18.02 -47.56 -55.81
N LYS A 460 18.81 -48.45 -55.18
CA LYS A 460 19.44 -49.61 -55.86
C LYS A 460 18.38 -50.58 -56.38
N GLU A 461 17.33 -50.86 -55.62
CA GLU A 461 16.25 -51.75 -56.03
C GLU A 461 15.51 -51.18 -57.25
N TYR A 462 15.13 -49.90 -57.22
CA TYR A 462 14.54 -49.20 -58.38
C TYR A 462 15.47 -49.16 -59.60
N GLN A 463 16.79 -48.96 -59.42
CA GLN A 463 17.75 -49.01 -60.52
C GLN A 463 17.89 -50.43 -61.09
N SER A 464 17.82 -51.46 -60.25
CA SER A 464 17.82 -52.86 -60.69
C SER A 464 16.54 -53.19 -61.48
N GLU A 465 15.37 -52.72 -61.03
CA GLU A 465 14.11 -52.87 -61.77
C GLU A 465 14.14 -52.15 -63.12
N LEU A 466 14.67 -50.91 -63.17
CA LEU A 466 14.85 -50.17 -64.43
C LEU A 466 15.78 -50.92 -65.40
N ASN A 467 16.94 -51.38 -64.93
CA ASN A 467 17.87 -52.16 -65.76
C ASN A 467 17.23 -53.48 -66.25
N GLU A 468 16.36 -54.12 -65.47
CA GLU A 468 15.57 -55.28 -65.90
C GLU A 468 14.52 -54.94 -66.97
N VAL A 469 13.90 -53.76 -66.89
CA VAL A 469 12.92 -53.28 -67.87
C VAL A 469 13.61 -52.90 -69.18
N ASP A 470 14.70 -52.14 -69.13
CA ASP A 470 15.51 -51.78 -70.30
C ASP A 470 16.11 -53.04 -70.96
N GLY A 471 16.59 -53.99 -70.17
CA GLY A 471 17.06 -55.29 -70.65
C GLY A 471 15.96 -56.21 -71.22
N LYS A 472 14.67 -55.93 -70.97
CA LYS A 472 13.52 -56.55 -71.65
C LYS A 472 13.19 -55.80 -72.94
N LEU A 473 13.16 -54.46 -72.90
CA LEU A 473 12.95 -53.60 -74.06
C LEU A 473 13.99 -53.85 -75.16
N GLU A 474 15.29 -53.94 -74.83
CA GLU A 474 16.33 -54.30 -75.81
C GLU A 474 16.07 -55.67 -76.47
N LYS A 475 15.58 -56.65 -75.71
CA LYS A 475 15.30 -58.00 -76.24
C LYS A 475 14.08 -58.01 -77.15
N GLU A 476 13.05 -57.25 -76.80
CA GLU A 476 11.88 -57.04 -77.64
C GLU A 476 12.26 -56.26 -78.92
N GLU A 477 13.04 -55.19 -78.81
CA GLU A 477 13.54 -54.43 -79.96
C GLU A 477 14.40 -55.30 -80.89
N LYS A 478 15.35 -56.07 -80.35
CA LYS A 478 16.15 -57.04 -81.13
C LYS A 478 15.26 -58.11 -81.78
N TYR A 479 14.21 -58.58 -81.11
CA TYR A 479 13.23 -59.51 -81.69
C TYR A 479 12.44 -58.87 -82.84
N PHE A 480 11.95 -57.64 -82.67
CA PHE A 480 11.20 -56.92 -83.71
C PHE A 480 12.09 -56.54 -84.90
N VAL A 481 13.33 -56.10 -84.67
CA VAL A 481 14.32 -55.84 -85.74
C VAL A 481 14.61 -57.11 -86.51
N ALA A 482 14.96 -58.21 -85.85
CA ALA A 482 15.22 -59.50 -86.51
C ALA A 482 14.00 -60.02 -87.29
N LYS A 483 12.78 -59.80 -86.78
CA LYS A 483 11.54 -60.18 -87.48
C LYS A 483 11.26 -59.29 -88.69
N CYS A 484 11.52 -57.99 -88.60
CA CYS A 484 11.46 -57.05 -89.72
C CYS A 484 12.53 -57.36 -90.79
N GLU A 485 13.73 -57.79 -90.40
CA GLU A 485 14.76 -58.26 -91.33
C GLU A 485 14.38 -59.59 -91.99
N ALA A 486 13.82 -60.55 -91.25
CA ALA A 486 13.30 -61.78 -91.82
C ALA A 486 12.20 -61.51 -92.87
N ILE A 487 11.23 -60.63 -92.56
CA ILE A 487 10.18 -60.22 -93.49
C ILE A 487 10.76 -59.46 -94.71
N ARG A 488 11.76 -58.60 -94.52
CA ARG A 488 12.47 -57.94 -95.63
C ARG A 488 13.21 -58.94 -96.51
N ASN A 489 13.83 -59.96 -95.94
CA ASN A 489 14.53 -61.00 -96.67
C ASN A 489 13.55 -61.89 -97.45
N GLU A 490 12.40 -62.27 -96.87
CA GLU A 490 11.32 -62.94 -97.59
C GLU A 490 10.78 -62.09 -98.74
N LEU A 491 10.47 -60.81 -98.50
CA LEU A 491 10.06 -59.88 -99.56
C LEU A 491 11.11 -59.74 -100.67
N THR A 492 12.38 -59.67 -100.31
CA THR A 492 13.49 -59.57 -101.28
C THR A 492 13.65 -60.86 -102.08
N ASN A 493 13.47 -62.03 -101.45
CA ASN A 493 13.45 -63.32 -102.12
C ASN A 493 12.25 -63.42 -103.07
N ILE A 494 11.03 -63.08 -102.65
CA ILE A 494 9.84 -63.06 -103.50
C ILE A 494 10.01 -62.10 -104.70
N ILE A 495 10.59 -60.91 -104.48
CA ILE A 495 10.90 -59.95 -105.56
C ILE A 495 11.95 -60.51 -106.52
N ASN A 496 12.95 -61.25 -106.02
CA ASN A 496 13.98 -61.88 -106.85
C ASN A 496 13.46 -63.12 -107.59
N GLU A 497 12.59 -63.94 -106.99
CA GLU A 497 11.89 -65.04 -107.63
C GLU A 497 10.98 -64.53 -108.76
N ASN A 498 10.20 -63.47 -108.51
CA ASN A 498 9.39 -62.82 -109.53
C ASN A 498 10.24 -62.20 -110.67
N LYS A 499 11.39 -61.58 -110.35
CA LYS A 499 12.34 -61.09 -111.37
C LYS A 499 13.01 -62.23 -112.16
N ASN A 500 13.23 -63.39 -111.55
CA ASN A 500 13.83 -64.55 -112.20
C ASN A 500 12.81 -65.34 -113.03
N ALA A 501 11.52 -65.31 -112.67
CA ALA A 501 10.42 -65.77 -113.52
C ALA A 501 10.32 -64.89 -114.78
N MET A 502 10.20 -63.56 -114.62
CA MET A 502 10.13 -62.63 -115.76
C MET A 502 11.37 -62.59 -116.67
N LYS A 503 12.50 -63.16 -116.25
CA LYS A 503 13.72 -63.28 -117.07
C LYS A 503 13.92 -64.63 -117.74
N ARG A 504 13.02 -65.61 -117.52
CA ARG A 504 13.07 -66.92 -118.19
C ARG A 504 12.18 -67.00 -119.44
N ASP A 505 11.20 -66.12 -119.59
CA ASP A 505 10.16 -66.22 -120.64
C ASP A 505 10.31 -65.23 -121.82
N VAL A 506 11.47 -64.57 -121.99
CA VAL A 506 11.67 -63.54 -123.04
C VAL A 506 12.91 -63.78 -123.94
N ASN A 507 13.64 -64.88 -123.75
CA ASN A 507 14.69 -65.29 -124.69
C ASN A 507 14.30 -66.61 -125.39
N GLU A 508 14.06 -66.49 -126.71
CA GLU A 508 13.81 -67.53 -127.74
C GLU A 508 12.37 -67.63 -128.25
N ASN A 509 11.99 -66.76 -129.21
CA ASN A 509 11.79 -67.14 -130.62
C ASN A 509 11.22 -65.97 -131.47
N ASN A 510 11.76 -65.78 -132.67
CA ASN A 510 11.19 -64.90 -133.70
C ASN A 510 10.37 -65.72 -134.71
N ASN A 511 9.09 -65.39 -134.88
CA ASN A 511 8.47 -65.03 -136.17
C ASN A 511 6.93 -65.13 -136.13
N ASP A 512 6.30 -64.08 -136.67
CA ASP A 512 5.00 -64.00 -137.35
C ASP A 512 3.74 -64.68 -136.76
N ASN A 513 2.85 -63.81 -136.30
CA ASN A 513 1.38 -63.90 -136.35
C ASN A 513 0.69 -65.12 -135.69
N GLU A 514 0.08 -64.88 -134.51
CA GLU A 514 -1.37 -65.07 -134.37
C GLU A 514 -1.99 -64.33 -133.17
N LYS A 515 -3.31 -64.42 -133.04
CA LYS A 515 -4.19 -63.65 -132.13
C LYS A 515 -4.13 -64.15 -130.67
N GLU A 516 -4.86 -63.41 -129.80
CA GLU A 516 -5.33 -63.84 -128.46
C GLU A 516 -4.29 -63.93 -127.33
N ASN A 517 -4.07 -62.81 -126.61
CA ASN A 517 -4.15 -62.76 -125.14
C ASN A 517 -3.93 -61.32 -124.60
N TYR A 518 -5.01 -60.57 -124.43
CA TYR A 518 -5.02 -59.31 -123.66
C TYR A 518 -6.31 -59.23 -122.82
N ASP A 519 -6.56 -60.28 -122.03
CA ASP A 519 -7.76 -60.43 -121.19
C ASP A 519 -7.43 -61.03 -119.80
N ILE A 520 -6.38 -60.50 -119.15
CA ILE A 520 -6.09 -60.75 -117.72
C ILE A 520 -5.70 -59.42 -117.01
N ILE A 521 -6.48 -58.36 -117.24
CA ILE A 521 -6.38 -57.10 -116.47
C ILE A 521 -7.79 -56.69 -115.98
N ASP A 522 -8.54 -57.63 -115.43
CA ASP A 522 -9.86 -57.34 -114.81
C ASP A 522 -10.18 -58.23 -113.57
N GLY A 523 -9.14 -58.72 -112.89
CA GLY A 523 -9.26 -59.65 -111.75
C GLY A 523 -8.93 -59.08 -110.36
N TYR A 524 -8.37 -57.87 -110.26
CA TYR A 524 -7.72 -57.40 -109.03
C TYR A 524 -8.58 -56.56 -108.08
N VAL A 525 -9.79 -56.15 -108.49
CA VAL A 525 -10.69 -55.33 -107.64
C VAL A 525 -11.41 -56.16 -106.57
N GLY A 526 -11.67 -57.46 -106.83
CA GLY A 526 -12.41 -58.34 -105.90
C GLY A 526 -11.63 -58.89 -104.70
N VAL A 527 -10.31 -58.66 -104.65
CA VAL A 527 -9.42 -59.17 -103.57
C VAL A 527 -9.27 -58.14 -102.45
N GLU A 528 -9.24 -56.85 -102.77
CA GLU A 528 -8.98 -55.79 -101.79
C GLU A 528 -10.14 -55.61 -100.79
N GLU A 529 -11.39 -55.80 -101.22
CA GLU A 529 -12.55 -55.78 -100.32
C GLU A 529 -12.58 -56.99 -99.37
N LYS A 530 -12.15 -58.18 -99.84
CA LYS A 530 -12.02 -59.37 -98.99
C LYS A 530 -10.89 -59.24 -97.97
N TYR A 531 -9.77 -58.61 -98.35
CA TYR A 531 -8.70 -58.27 -97.40
C TYR A 531 -9.17 -57.27 -96.34
N LYS A 532 -9.82 -56.16 -96.73
CA LYS A 532 -10.34 -55.16 -95.78
C LYS A 532 -11.46 -55.71 -94.88
N ALA A 533 -12.25 -56.68 -95.34
CA ALA A 533 -13.21 -57.40 -94.49
C ALA A 533 -12.52 -58.32 -93.48
N SER A 534 -11.55 -59.13 -93.94
CA SER A 534 -10.78 -60.06 -93.11
C SER A 534 -9.95 -59.35 -92.05
N GLU A 535 -9.26 -58.26 -92.41
CA GLU A 535 -8.49 -57.41 -91.50
C GLU A 535 -9.36 -56.78 -90.40
N LYS A 536 -10.60 -56.39 -90.75
CA LYS A 536 -11.58 -55.84 -89.79
C LYS A 536 -12.18 -56.91 -88.87
N GLU A 537 -12.26 -58.17 -89.31
CA GLU A 537 -12.57 -59.32 -88.44
C GLU A 537 -11.38 -59.70 -87.54
N LEU A 538 -10.17 -59.71 -88.08
CA LEU A 538 -8.94 -60.03 -87.33
C LEU A 538 -8.67 -58.96 -86.27
N GLY A 539 -8.83 -57.67 -86.59
CA GLY A 539 -8.74 -56.57 -85.64
C GLY A 539 -9.81 -56.63 -84.54
N LYS A 540 -11.03 -57.11 -84.84
CA LYS A 540 -12.05 -57.38 -83.82
C LYS A 540 -11.70 -58.58 -82.93
N LYS A 541 -11.24 -59.69 -83.51
CA LYS A 541 -10.79 -60.88 -82.77
C LYS A 541 -9.57 -60.56 -81.89
N LEU A 542 -8.60 -59.81 -82.41
CA LEU A 542 -7.40 -59.36 -81.70
C LEU A 542 -7.75 -58.40 -80.56
N ASN A 543 -8.64 -57.42 -80.78
CA ASN A 543 -9.10 -56.56 -79.69
C ASN A 543 -9.93 -57.33 -78.64
N MET A 544 -10.72 -58.34 -79.03
CA MET A 544 -11.40 -59.21 -78.06
C MET A 544 -10.41 -60.09 -77.27
N THR A 545 -9.36 -60.64 -77.90
CA THR A 545 -8.35 -61.41 -77.16
C THR A 545 -7.46 -60.52 -76.30
N LEU A 546 -7.02 -59.35 -76.78
CA LEU A 546 -6.29 -58.38 -75.97
C LEU A 546 -7.13 -57.86 -74.81
N LYS A 547 -8.43 -57.60 -75.02
CA LYS A 547 -9.34 -57.22 -73.94
C LYS A 547 -9.57 -58.37 -72.95
N ASN A 548 -9.77 -59.60 -73.40
CA ASN A 548 -9.89 -60.76 -72.51
C ASN A 548 -8.58 -61.06 -71.76
N ILE A 549 -7.41 -60.84 -72.36
CA ILE A 549 -6.10 -60.98 -71.70
C ILE A 549 -5.91 -59.84 -70.68
N SER A 550 -6.24 -58.61 -71.04
CA SER A 550 -6.31 -57.45 -70.13
C SER A 550 -7.20 -57.77 -68.93
N ASP A 551 -8.46 -58.16 -69.17
CA ASP A 551 -9.47 -58.34 -68.14
C ASP A 551 -9.14 -59.57 -67.27
N ASN A 552 -8.58 -60.64 -67.84
CA ASN A 552 -8.03 -61.76 -67.06
C ASN A 552 -6.78 -61.37 -66.25
N THR A 553 -5.92 -60.49 -66.78
CA THR A 553 -4.72 -60.00 -66.05
C THR A 553 -5.12 -59.03 -64.93
N ILE A 554 -6.14 -58.20 -65.15
CA ILE A 554 -6.74 -57.33 -64.14
C ILE A 554 -7.45 -58.16 -63.09
N GLN A 555 -8.24 -59.18 -63.47
CA GLN A 555 -8.84 -60.11 -62.51
C GLN A 555 -7.77 -60.90 -61.72
N LYS A 556 -6.69 -61.34 -62.37
CA LYS A 556 -5.59 -62.03 -61.69
C LYS A 556 -4.84 -61.09 -60.73
N LYS A 557 -4.54 -59.86 -61.13
CA LYS A 557 -3.97 -58.83 -60.23
C LYS A 557 -4.92 -58.44 -59.10
N LEU A 558 -6.23 -58.37 -59.34
CA LEU A 558 -7.25 -58.14 -58.30
C LEU A 558 -7.39 -59.34 -57.36
N LEU A 559 -7.22 -60.57 -57.85
CA LEU A 559 -7.20 -61.78 -57.04
C LEU A 559 -5.91 -61.85 -56.21
N ASP A 560 -4.75 -61.51 -56.78
CA ASP A 560 -3.48 -61.41 -56.08
C ASP A 560 -3.48 -60.28 -55.05
N LEU A 561 -4.10 -59.13 -55.33
CA LEU A 561 -4.36 -58.06 -54.36
C LEU A 561 -5.30 -58.53 -53.25
N LYS A 562 -6.41 -59.21 -53.58
CA LYS A 562 -7.29 -59.82 -52.56
C LYS A 562 -6.56 -60.86 -51.72
N ASN A 563 -5.65 -61.63 -52.31
CA ASN A 563 -4.83 -62.63 -51.61
C ASN A 563 -3.74 -61.98 -50.75
N LYS A 564 -3.12 -60.87 -51.21
CA LYS A 564 -2.20 -60.05 -50.40
C LYS A 564 -2.93 -59.43 -49.22
N HIS A 565 -4.04 -58.72 -49.44
CA HIS A 565 -4.88 -58.16 -48.37
C HIS A 565 -5.43 -59.25 -47.43
N LYS A 566 -5.74 -60.46 -47.92
CA LYS A 566 -6.13 -61.58 -47.06
C LYS A 566 -4.94 -62.06 -46.21
N LYS A 567 -3.74 -62.19 -46.78
CA LYS A 567 -2.52 -62.54 -46.04
C LYS A 567 -2.08 -61.46 -45.05
N GLU A 568 -2.22 -60.18 -45.39
CA GLU A 568 -1.98 -59.06 -44.47
C GLU A 568 -3.02 -59.04 -43.35
N ARG A 569 -4.30 -59.26 -43.66
CA ARG A 569 -5.34 -59.42 -42.64
C ARG A 569 -5.11 -60.65 -41.77
N GLU A 570 -4.62 -61.76 -42.32
CA GLU A 570 -4.25 -62.96 -41.56
C GLU A 570 -2.99 -62.71 -40.70
N LYS A 571 -1.98 -61.98 -41.21
CA LYS A 571 -0.83 -61.50 -40.42
C LYS A 571 -1.26 -60.58 -39.29
N LEU A 572 -2.09 -59.58 -39.55
CA LEU A 572 -2.61 -58.66 -38.53
C LEU A 572 -3.49 -59.40 -37.51
N LEU A 573 -4.27 -60.41 -37.93
CA LEU A 573 -5.00 -61.27 -37.00
C LEU A 573 -4.06 -62.19 -36.20
N GLN A 574 -2.95 -62.63 -36.77
CA GLN A 574 -1.89 -63.35 -36.05
C GLN A 574 -1.17 -62.43 -35.07
N GLU A 575 -0.77 -61.22 -35.45
CA GLU A 575 -0.17 -60.21 -34.56
C GLU A 575 -1.14 -59.81 -33.44
N ILE A 576 -2.42 -59.59 -33.74
CA ILE A 576 -3.45 -59.38 -32.71
C ILE A 576 -3.59 -60.62 -31.80
N SER A 577 -3.36 -61.84 -32.32
CA SER A 577 -3.39 -63.05 -31.49
C SER A 577 -2.14 -63.23 -30.63
N THR A 578 -0.94 -62.91 -31.15
CA THR A 578 0.31 -62.95 -30.38
C THR A 578 0.34 -61.83 -29.36
N SER A 579 0.00 -60.59 -29.73
CA SER A 579 -0.14 -59.49 -28.77
C SER A 579 -1.17 -59.80 -27.68
N LYS A 580 -2.24 -60.56 -27.98
CA LYS A 580 -3.15 -61.06 -26.95
C LYS A 580 -2.58 -62.19 -26.10
N VAL A 581 -1.70 -63.04 -26.63
CA VAL A 581 -0.97 -64.04 -25.83
C VAL A 581 0.02 -63.33 -24.91
N ASP A 582 0.76 -62.33 -25.42
CA ASP A 582 1.70 -61.51 -24.67
C ASP A 582 0.98 -60.69 -23.58
N GLU A 583 -0.16 -60.06 -23.90
CA GLU A 583 -1.04 -59.36 -22.95
C GLU A 583 -1.58 -60.32 -21.87
N ASN A 584 -1.94 -61.55 -22.23
CA ASN A 584 -2.34 -62.59 -21.26
C ASN A 584 -1.15 -63.20 -20.48
N GLN A 585 0.08 -63.11 -20.98
CA GLN A 585 1.29 -63.49 -20.23
C GLN A 585 1.67 -62.39 -19.23
N LEU A 586 1.67 -61.13 -19.65
CA LEU A 586 1.87 -59.98 -18.77
C LEU A 586 0.80 -59.93 -17.67
N LEU A 587 -0.49 -60.16 -18.01
CA LEU A 587 -1.56 -60.30 -17.01
C LEU A 587 -1.40 -61.50 -16.08
N LYS A 588 -0.66 -62.56 -16.46
CA LYS A 588 -0.30 -63.65 -15.54
C LYS A 588 0.86 -63.28 -14.64
N GLU A 589 1.93 -62.70 -15.20
CA GLU A 589 3.09 -62.23 -14.45
C GLU A 589 2.68 -61.17 -13.41
N GLU A 590 1.76 -60.26 -13.76
CA GLU A 590 1.22 -59.24 -12.85
C GLU A 590 0.34 -59.85 -11.73
N ASN A 591 -0.44 -60.90 -12.03
CA ASN A 591 -1.23 -61.64 -11.03
C ASN A 591 -0.36 -62.52 -10.11
N ASP A 592 0.77 -63.05 -10.61
CA ASP A 592 1.71 -63.83 -9.81
C ASP A 592 2.55 -62.93 -8.90
N ILE A 593 2.92 -61.72 -9.36
CA ILE A 593 3.54 -60.68 -8.52
C ILE A 593 2.59 -60.24 -7.39
N GLN A 594 1.27 -60.17 -7.63
CA GLN A 594 0.29 -59.82 -6.58
C GLN A 594 0.04 -60.90 -5.51
N LYS A 595 0.64 -62.10 -5.62
CA LYS A 595 0.48 -63.19 -4.63
C LYS A 595 1.75 -63.55 -3.86
N GLY A 596 2.87 -62.87 -4.11
CA GLY A 596 4.16 -63.09 -3.46
C GLY A 596 4.46 -62.15 -2.29
N VAL A 597 4.71 -62.74 -1.12
CA VAL A 597 5.12 -62.11 0.16
C VAL A 597 6.20 -61.01 0.03
N ILE A 598 6.04 -59.93 0.80
CA ILE A 598 6.98 -58.80 0.97
C ILE A 598 8.40 -59.28 1.35
N PRO A 599 9.44 -58.75 0.67
CA PRO A 599 10.54 -58.16 1.43
C PRO A 599 10.94 -56.76 0.97
N SER A 600 11.60 -56.08 1.90
CA SER A 600 12.06 -54.68 1.89
C SER A 600 12.99 -54.23 0.76
N ALA A 601 12.76 -52.97 0.35
CA ALA A 601 13.76 -51.92 0.10
C ALA A 601 14.60 -51.87 -1.19
N SER A 602 14.83 -50.61 -1.60
CA SER A 602 15.77 -50.10 -2.62
C SER A 602 15.43 -50.32 -4.10
N GLY A 603 15.58 -49.26 -4.91
CA GLY A 603 15.47 -49.34 -6.38
C GLY A 603 14.33 -48.57 -7.03
N SER A 604 14.13 -47.28 -6.71
CA SER A 604 13.20 -46.42 -7.47
C SER A 604 13.75 -46.12 -8.87
N ARG A 605 13.50 -47.02 -9.83
CA ARG A 605 13.71 -46.76 -11.25
C ARG A 605 12.63 -45.79 -11.73
N ILE A 606 12.92 -44.49 -11.65
CA ILE A 606 12.02 -43.43 -12.10
C ILE A 606 11.78 -43.62 -13.61
N GLN A 607 10.61 -44.13 -13.97
CA GLN A 607 10.12 -44.05 -15.34
C GLN A 607 9.90 -42.58 -15.69
N SER A 608 10.38 -42.19 -16.87
CA SER A 608 10.35 -40.82 -17.38
C SER A 608 8.93 -40.23 -17.34
N SER A 609 8.71 -39.25 -16.48
CA SER A 609 7.44 -38.53 -16.33
C SER A 609 7.29 -37.39 -17.34
N PHE A 610 7.65 -37.64 -18.61
CA PHE A 610 7.59 -36.66 -19.71
C PHE A 610 6.36 -36.86 -20.61
N GLN A 611 5.22 -37.22 -20.02
CA GLN A 611 3.91 -36.95 -20.62
C GLN A 611 3.35 -35.72 -19.91
N THR A 612 3.34 -34.60 -20.63
CA THR A 612 2.75 -33.33 -20.17
C THR A 612 1.31 -33.57 -19.72
N GLU A 613 0.89 -32.89 -18.65
CA GLU A 613 -0.45 -33.01 -18.04
C GLU A 613 -1.58 -32.94 -19.10
N ARG A 614 -1.47 -31.98 -20.04
CA ARG A 614 -2.34 -31.83 -21.22
C ARG A 614 -2.46 -33.08 -22.12
N PHE A 615 -1.42 -33.89 -22.22
CA PHE A 615 -1.39 -35.12 -23.02
C PHE A 615 -2.08 -36.29 -22.30
N ILE A 616 -2.05 -36.28 -20.97
CA ILE A 616 -2.80 -37.21 -20.12
C ILE A 616 -4.29 -36.82 -20.18
N ASP A 617 -4.62 -35.55 -19.96
CA ASP A 617 -5.99 -35.03 -20.09
C ASP A 617 -6.59 -35.30 -21.48
N ALA A 618 -5.84 -35.02 -22.56
CA ALA A 618 -6.31 -35.31 -23.92
C ALA A 618 -6.57 -36.81 -24.19
N LYS A 619 -5.78 -37.72 -23.57
CA LYS A 619 -6.06 -39.16 -23.63
C LYS A 619 -7.30 -39.53 -22.81
N ILE A 620 -7.49 -38.91 -21.64
CA ILE A 620 -8.65 -39.13 -20.76
C ILE A 620 -9.94 -38.69 -21.46
N ASP A 621 -9.96 -37.48 -22.04
CA ASP A 621 -11.13 -36.94 -22.71
C ASP A 621 -11.43 -37.69 -24.01
N LYS A 622 -10.42 -38.08 -24.78
CA LYS A 622 -10.63 -38.97 -25.93
C LYS A 622 -11.21 -40.32 -25.52
N TRP A 623 -10.70 -40.94 -24.46
CA TRP A 623 -11.25 -42.21 -23.96
C TRP A 623 -12.70 -42.06 -23.46
N ARG A 624 -13.04 -40.94 -22.80
CA ARG A 624 -14.42 -40.60 -22.40
C ARG A 624 -15.33 -40.43 -23.62
N GLU A 625 -14.85 -39.76 -24.67
CA GLU A 625 -15.59 -39.56 -25.91
C GLU A 625 -15.84 -40.88 -26.64
N ASP A 626 -14.78 -41.66 -26.90
CA ASP A 626 -14.85 -42.99 -27.52
C ASP A 626 -15.82 -43.91 -26.74
N TYR A 627 -15.72 -43.95 -25.40
CA TYR A 627 -16.63 -44.71 -24.53
C TYR A 627 -18.09 -44.23 -24.60
N LEU A 628 -18.34 -42.92 -24.61
CA LEU A 628 -19.69 -42.36 -24.73
C LEU A 628 -20.31 -42.68 -26.09
N VAL A 629 -19.49 -42.68 -27.16
CA VAL A 629 -19.89 -43.11 -28.51
C VAL A 629 -20.24 -44.60 -28.52
N ASP A 630 -19.39 -45.47 -27.98
CA ASP A 630 -19.64 -46.92 -27.93
C ASP A 630 -20.86 -47.28 -27.08
N CYS A 631 -21.02 -46.68 -25.90
CA CYS A 631 -22.23 -46.85 -25.09
C CYS A 631 -23.50 -46.36 -25.79
N LYS A 632 -23.41 -45.28 -26.57
CA LYS A 632 -24.53 -44.75 -27.36
C LYS A 632 -24.86 -45.68 -28.53
N HIS A 633 -23.86 -46.30 -29.16
CA HIS A 633 -24.04 -47.33 -30.18
C HIS A 633 -24.68 -48.60 -29.61
N LEU A 634 -24.14 -49.17 -28.53
CA LEU A 634 -24.68 -50.38 -27.89
C LEU A 634 -26.12 -50.18 -27.41
N LYS A 635 -26.45 -49.05 -26.78
CA LYS A 635 -27.84 -48.72 -26.39
C LYS A 635 -28.76 -48.53 -27.59
N LYS A 636 -28.25 -47.99 -28.71
CA LYS A 636 -29.03 -47.84 -29.95
C LYS A 636 -29.28 -49.21 -30.61
N GLU A 637 -28.34 -50.14 -30.56
CA GLU A 637 -28.53 -51.52 -30.99
C GLU A 637 -29.48 -52.31 -30.08
N GLU A 638 -29.39 -52.15 -28.75
CA GLU A 638 -30.37 -52.76 -27.82
C GLU A 638 -31.77 -52.22 -28.09
N ALA A 639 -31.92 -50.89 -28.27
CA ALA A 639 -33.21 -50.28 -28.57
C ALA A 639 -33.80 -50.69 -29.94
N THR A 640 -32.98 -50.90 -30.98
CA THR A 640 -33.48 -51.36 -32.28
C THR A 640 -33.81 -52.86 -32.28
N THR A 641 -33.03 -53.69 -31.57
CA THR A 641 -33.31 -55.13 -31.42
C THR A 641 -34.54 -55.41 -30.54
N LEU A 642 -34.76 -54.59 -29.49
CA LEU A 642 -36.01 -54.62 -28.72
C LEU A 642 -37.23 -54.27 -29.60
N LYS A 643 -37.14 -53.24 -30.45
CA LYS A 643 -38.22 -52.87 -31.38
C LYS A 643 -38.49 -53.94 -32.43
N SER A 644 -37.46 -54.63 -32.95
CA SER A 644 -37.69 -55.76 -33.86
C SER A 644 -38.33 -56.94 -33.14
N LEU A 645 -37.86 -57.28 -31.94
CA LEU A 645 -38.45 -58.34 -31.10
C LEU A 645 -39.93 -58.07 -30.81
N GLU A 646 -40.29 -56.84 -30.45
CA GLU A 646 -41.67 -56.42 -30.19
C GLU A 646 -42.55 -56.57 -31.44
N LYS A 647 -42.07 -56.12 -32.61
CA LYS A 647 -42.76 -56.30 -33.89
C LYS A 647 -42.98 -57.78 -34.22
N THR A 648 -41.96 -58.62 -34.09
CA THR A 648 -42.07 -60.06 -34.36
C THR A 648 -42.98 -60.77 -33.36
N LYS A 649 -43.05 -60.33 -32.09
CA LYS A 649 -44.02 -60.83 -31.10
C LYS A 649 -45.47 -60.46 -31.46
N ILE A 650 -45.69 -59.26 -32.01
CA ILE A 650 -47.01 -58.85 -32.54
C ILE A 650 -47.40 -59.70 -33.75
N GLU A 651 -46.49 -59.89 -34.71
CA GLU A 651 -46.69 -60.73 -35.91
C GLU A 651 -46.99 -62.19 -35.52
N PHE A 652 -46.22 -62.76 -34.58
CA PHE A 652 -46.49 -64.07 -33.99
C PHE A 652 -47.87 -64.15 -33.32
N GLY A 653 -48.27 -63.14 -32.56
CA GLY A 653 -49.60 -63.07 -31.94
C GLY A 653 -50.75 -63.03 -32.96
N ILE A 654 -50.55 -62.38 -34.11
CA ILE A 654 -51.50 -62.40 -35.23
C ILE A 654 -51.55 -63.79 -35.86
N ALA A 655 -50.39 -64.41 -36.12
CA ALA A 655 -50.31 -65.77 -36.66
C ALA A 655 -51.00 -66.79 -35.73
N VAL A 656 -50.80 -66.72 -34.41
CA VAL A 656 -51.48 -67.58 -33.43
C VAL A 656 -53.00 -67.41 -33.45
N LYS A 657 -53.52 -66.17 -33.56
CA LYS A 657 -54.97 -65.93 -33.70
C LYS A 657 -55.52 -66.56 -34.99
N LYS A 658 -54.83 -66.39 -36.11
CA LYS A 658 -55.19 -67.00 -37.40
C LYS A 658 -55.14 -68.54 -37.35
N THR A 659 -54.17 -69.13 -36.65
CA THR A 659 -54.10 -70.58 -36.36
C THR A 659 -55.32 -71.06 -35.58
N MET A 660 -55.72 -70.35 -34.52
CA MET A 660 -56.92 -70.68 -33.73
C MET A 660 -58.20 -70.57 -34.56
N GLU A 661 -58.34 -69.52 -35.39
CA GLU A 661 -59.51 -69.32 -36.23
C GLU A 661 -59.61 -70.39 -37.34
N LEU A 662 -58.48 -70.78 -37.95
CA LEU A 662 -58.42 -71.88 -38.90
C LEU A 662 -58.78 -73.22 -38.23
N LYS A 663 -58.28 -73.51 -37.02
CA LYS A 663 -58.73 -74.71 -36.26
C LYS A 663 -60.24 -74.72 -36.03
N ARG A 664 -60.82 -73.59 -35.63
CA ARG A 664 -62.27 -73.46 -35.42
C ARG A 664 -63.03 -73.72 -36.72
N LYS A 665 -62.62 -73.11 -37.84
CA LYS A 665 -63.26 -73.29 -39.15
C LYS A 665 -63.15 -74.72 -39.68
N ILE A 666 -62.00 -75.37 -39.49
CA ILE A 666 -61.83 -76.80 -39.81
C ILE A 666 -62.80 -77.62 -38.96
N ALA A 667 -62.79 -77.46 -37.63
CA ALA A 667 -63.67 -78.20 -36.73
C ALA A 667 -65.17 -78.02 -37.07
N GLU A 668 -65.62 -76.79 -37.33
CA GLU A 668 -67.00 -76.49 -37.74
C GLU A 668 -67.37 -77.14 -39.08
N SER A 669 -66.46 -77.14 -40.06
CA SER A 669 -66.69 -77.79 -41.36
C SER A 669 -66.65 -79.32 -41.26
N THR A 670 -65.75 -79.89 -40.45
CA THR A 670 -65.68 -81.33 -40.16
C THR A 670 -66.90 -81.81 -39.38
N GLU A 671 -67.38 -81.06 -38.39
CA GLU A 671 -68.61 -81.40 -37.65
C GLU A 671 -69.83 -81.38 -38.56
N PHE A 672 -69.93 -80.41 -39.47
CA PHE A 672 -70.95 -80.38 -40.52
C PHE A 672 -70.85 -81.58 -41.46
N TYR A 673 -69.64 -81.92 -41.93
CA TYR A 673 -69.38 -83.07 -42.79
C TYR A 673 -69.79 -84.39 -42.11
N VAL A 674 -69.44 -84.59 -40.84
CA VAL A 674 -69.83 -85.79 -40.06
C VAL A 674 -71.35 -85.88 -39.92
N LYS A 675 -72.03 -84.79 -39.52
CA LYS A 675 -73.49 -84.76 -39.38
C LYS A 675 -74.22 -85.05 -40.71
N ALA A 676 -73.74 -84.48 -41.81
CA ALA A 676 -74.30 -84.72 -43.14
C ALA A 676 -74.01 -86.16 -43.63
N SER A 677 -72.85 -86.73 -43.31
CA SER A 677 -72.51 -88.12 -43.60
C SER A 677 -73.39 -89.11 -42.83
N GLU A 678 -73.67 -88.84 -41.55
CA GLU A 678 -74.62 -89.60 -40.74
C GLU A 678 -76.04 -89.54 -41.30
N GLN A 679 -76.49 -88.36 -41.76
CA GLN A 679 -77.82 -88.20 -42.37
C GLN A 679 -77.99 -88.99 -43.68
N ILE A 680 -76.97 -89.05 -44.55
CA ILE A 680 -77.01 -89.84 -45.81
C ILE A 680 -77.27 -91.34 -45.55
N ASN A 681 -76.88 -91.86 -44.38
CA ASN A 681 -77.14 -93.25 -44.00
C ASN A 681 -78.60 -93.51 -43.57
N SER A 682 -79.48 -92.48 -43.61
CA SER A 682 -80.83 -92.53 -43.03
C SER A 682 -81.98 -92.05 -43.94
N THR A 683 -81.71 -91.59 -45.17
CA THR A 683 -82.72 -90.95 -46.06
C THR A 683 -82.87 -91.61 -47.44
N ASN A 684 -83.85 -91.14 -48.24
CA ASN A 684 -84.26 -91.74 -49.52
C ASN A 684 -83.42 -91.30 -50.73
N THR A 685 -83.54 -92.02 -51.85
CA THR A 685 -82.54 -92.09 -52.93
C THR A 685 -82.23 -90.81 -53.73
N GLU A 686 -83.11 -89.80 -53.77
CA GLU A 686 -82.84 -88.54 -54.49
C GLU A 686 -82.09 -87.52 -53.62
N GLU A 687 -82.49 -87.35 -52.36
CA GLU A 687 -81.80 -86.48 -51.38
C GLU A 687 -80.33 -86.89 -51.17
N ILE A 688 -80.03 -88.19 -51.31
CA ILE A 688 -78.67 -88.73 -51.27
C ILE A 688 -77.75 -88.10 -52.33
N GLN A 689 -78.23 -87.75 -53.52
CA GLN A 689 -77.36 -87.18 -54.58
C GLN A 689 -76.96 -85.74 -54.27
N GLU A 690 -77.90 -84.90 -53.82
CA GLU A 690 -77.60 -83.51 -53.44
C GLU A 690 -76.67 -83.47 -52.22
N LEU A 691 -76.96 -84.24 -51.17
CA LEU A 691 -76.12 -84.33 -49.98
C LEU A 691 -74.70 -84.83 -50.29
N ARG A 692 -74.54 -85.78 -51.22
CA ARG A 692 -73.22 -86.22 -51.70
C ARG A 692 -72.45 -85.09 -52.40
N HIS A 693 -73.12 -84.25 -53.19
CA HIS A 693 -72.47 -83.09 -53.81
C HIS A 693 -72.02 -82.08 -52.74
N THR A 694 -72.85 -81.82 -51.72
CA THR A 694 -72.49 -80.93 -50.61
C THR A 694 -71.32 -81.48 -49.78
N LEU A 695 -71.26 -82.79 -49.53
CA LEU A 695 -70.11 -83.43 -48.86
C LEU A 695 -68.81 -83.24 -49.65
N ILE A 696 -68.82 -83.47 -50.96
CA ILE A 696 -67.62 -83.31 -51.83
C ILE A 696 -67.13 -81.85 -51.84
N GLU A 697 -68.03 -80.87 -51.76
CA GLU A 697 -67.65 -79.47 -51.61
C GLU A 697 -67.05 -79.17 -50.23
N LYS A 698 -67.60 -79.77 -49.17
CA LYS A 698 -67.06 -79.63 -47.81
C LYS A 698 -65.72 -80.34 -47.62
N GLU A 699 -65.47 -81.48 -48.26
CA GLU A 699 -64.13 -82.11 -48.32
C GLU A 699 -63.10 -81.18 -48.96
N LYS A 700 -63.46 -80.53 -50.08
CA LYS A 700 -62.58 -79.55 -50.75
C LYS A 700 -62.34 -78.32 -49.88
N GLU A 701 -63.35 -77.85 -49.14
CA GLU A 701 -63.22 -76.75 -48.19
C GLU A 701 -62.31 -77.12 -47.00
N ILE A 702 -62.48 -78.31 -46.41
CA ILE A 702 -61.61 -78.84 -45.34
C ILE A 702 -60.17 -78.93 -45.83
N ALA A 703 -59.91 -79.59 -46.97
CA ALA A 703 -58.56 -79.73 -47.53
C ALA A 703 -57.91 -78.37 -47.85
N PHE A 704 -58.70 -77.37 -48.26
CA PHE A 704 -58.20 -76.00 -48.47
C PHE A 704 -57.86 -75.29 -47.15
N LEU A 705 -58.71 -75.42 -46.13
CA LEU A 705 -58.48 -74.86 -44.80
C LEU A 705 -57.29 -75.52 -44.09
N GLU A 706 -57.12 -76.84 -44.21
CA GLU A 706 -55.96 -77.59 -43.71
C GLU A 706 -54.66 -77.12 -44.37
N LYS A 707 -54.66 -76.92 -45.70
CA LYS A 707 -53.51 -76.37 -46.40
C LYS A 707 -53.14 -74.96 -45.93
N GLN A 708 -54.13 -74.09 -45.67
CA GLN A 708 -53.88 -72.78 -45.06
C GLN A 708 -53.39 -72.88 -43.62
N TYR A 709 -53.88 -73.86 -42.85
CA TYR A 709 -53.44 -74.12 -41.49
C TYR A 709 -51.96 -74.55 -41.47
N GLU A 710 -51.54 -75.49 -42.32
CA GLU A 710 -50.13 -75.90 -42.44
C GLU A 710 -49.19 -74.76 -42.84
N GLU A 711 -49.64 -73.90 -43.75
CA GLU A 711 -48.87 -72.73 -44.19
C GLU A 711 -48.71 -71.71 -43.06
N ASN A 712 -49.78 -71.48 -42.29
CA ASN A 712 -49.77 -70.62 -41.13
C ASN A 712 -48.94 -71.22 -39.97
N GLU A 713 -48.91 -72.54 -39.80
CA GLU A 713 -48.02 -73.21 -38.84
C GLU A 713 -46.53 -73.08 -39.24
N ARG A 714 -46.22 -73.17 -40.54
CA ARG A 714 -44.85 -72.90 -41.05
C ARG A 714 -44.43 -71.45 -40.79
N GLU A 715 -45.34 -70.50 -40.92
CA GLU A 715 -45.12 -69.07 -40.57
C GLU A 715 -44.91 -68.87 -39.07
N LEU A 716 -45.72 -69.52 -38.23
CA LEU A 716 -45.61 -69.51 -36.77
C LEU A 716 -44.23 -70.00 -36.29
N ARG A 717 -43.75 -71.13 -36.83
CA ARG A 717 -42.42 -71.68 -36.53
C ARG A 717 -41.27 -70.78 -37.01
N ARG A 718 -41.46 -69.98 -38.08
CA ARG A 718 -40.47 -68.97 -38.51
C ARG A 718 -40.38 -67.82 -37.52
N HIS A 719 -41.53 -67.28 -37.09
CA HIS A 719 -41.57 -66.19 -36.13
C HIS A 719 -41.03 -66.60 -34.74
N THR A 720 -41.29 -67.83 -34.28
CA THR A 720 -40.66 -68.36 -33.03
C THR A 720 -39.14 -68.27 -33.09
N ARG A 721 -38.52 -68.75 -34.17
CA ARG A 721 -37.06 -68.71 -34.36
C ARG A 721 -36.50 -67.28 -34.43
N GLN A 722 -37.25 -66.34 -35.02
CA GLN A 722 -36.88 -64.92 -35.07
C GLN A 722 -36.95 -64.24 -33.69
N ILE A 723 -37.91 -64.65 -32.85
CA ILE A 723 -38.02 -64.21 -31.45
C ILE A 723 -36.81 -64.72 -30.66
N GLU A 724 -36.53 -66.02 -30.70
CA GLU A 724 -35.37 -66.66 -30.04
C GLU A 724 -34.05 -65.96 -30.42
N GLN A 725 -33.78 -65.80 -31.72
CA GLN A 725 -32.57 -65.11 -32.22
C GLN A 725 -32.46 -63.65 -31.75
N SER A 726 -33.59 -62.96 -31.57
CA SER A 726 -33.60 -61.57 -31.10
C SER A 726 -33.37 -61.48 -29.58
N GLU A 727 -33.90 -62.43 -28.81
CA GLU A 727 -33.68 -62.54 -27.36
C GLU A 727 -32.24 -62.92 -27.03
N ASP A 728 -31.65 -63.89 -27.76
CA ASP A 728 -30.23 -64.23 -27.68
C ASP A 728 -29.33 -63.01 -27.96
N LYS A 729 -29.68 -62.23 -29.00
CA LYS A 729 -28.94 -61.01 -29.34
C LYS A 729 -29.02 -59.97 -28.22
N ILE A 730 -30.18 -59.76 -27.59
CA ILE A 730 -30.33 -58.86 -26.44
C ILE A 730 -29.53 -59.35 -25.23
N ALA A 731 -29.53 -60.66 -24.96
CA ALA A 731 -28.70 -61.24 -23.90
C ALA A 731 -27.21 -60.97 -24.15
N SER A 732 -26.72 -61.16 -25.39
CA SER A 732 -25.33 -60.90 -25.76
C SER A 732 -24.92 -59.41 -25.58
N LEU A 733 -25.81 -58.47 -25.91
CA LEU A 733 -25.58 -57.03 -25.75
C LEU A 733 -25.51 -56.64 -24.26
N ARG A 734 -26.37 -57.21 -23.42
CA ARG A 734 -26.37 -56.99 -21.96
C ARG A 734 -25.12 -57.53 -21.30
N THR A 735 -24.63 -58.69 -21.71
CA THR A 735 -23.37 -59.27 -21.21
C THR A 735 -22.18 -58.37 -21.54
N ARG A 736 -22.03 -57.94 -22.80
CA ARG A 736 -20.99 -56.98 -23.21
C ARG A 736 -21.05 -55.66 -22.42
N LEU A 737 -22.25 -55.12 -22.20
CA LEU A 737 -22.43 -53.89 -21.45
C LEU A 737 -22.14 -54.05 -19.94
N ALA A 738 -22.17 -55.27 -19.40
CA ALA A 738 -21.69 -55.59 -18.06
C ALA A 738 -20.15 -55.75 -18.01
N GLU A 739 -19.54 -56.39 -19.01
CA GLU A 739 -18.09 -56.54 -19.14
C GLU A 739 -17.37 -55.18 -19.19
N GLU A 740 -17.86 -54.24 -20.02
CA GLU A 740 -17.29 -52.88 -20.10
C GLU A 740 -17.41 -52.12 -18.76
N LYS A 741 -18.51 -52.29 -18.02
CA LYS A 741 -18.66 -51.71 -16.67
C LYS A 741 -17.63 -52.25 -15.67
N VAL A 742 -17.23 -53.52 -15.81
CA VAL A 742 -16.20 -54.11 -14.95
C VAL A 742 -14.82 -53.55 -15.31
N LYS A 743 -14.48 -53.46 -16.61
CA LYS A 743 -13.23 -52.84 -17.07
C LYS A 743 -13.06 -51.40 -16.56
N ILE A 744 -14.14 -50.61 -16.54
CA ILE A 744 -14.12 -49.24 -15.99
C ILE A 744 -13.78 -49.24 -14.49
N LYS A 745 -14.38 -50.12 -13.69
CA LYS A 745 -14.08 -50.20 -12.26
C LYS A 745 -12.62 -50.59 -12.00
N VAL A 746 -12.07 -51.49 -12.81
CA VAL A 746 -10.65 -51.89 -12.77
C VAL A 746 -9.77 -50.68 -13.12
N LYS A 747 -9.97 -50.02 -14.27
CA LYS A 747 -9.19 -48.82 -14.62
C LYS A 747 -9.27 -47.69 -13.59
N ILE A 748 -10.45 -47.38 -13.03
CA ILE A 748 -10.59 -46.37 -11.97
C ILE A 748 -9.73 -46.73 -10.76
N LYS A 749 -9.76 -48.00 -10.34
CA LYS A 749 -9.02 -48.48 -9.16
C LYS A 749 -7.51 -48.51 -9.40
N ASP A 750 -7.07 -48.93 -10.58
CA ASP A 750 -5.67 -49.27 -10.82
C ASP A 750 -4.89 -48.13 -11.50
N GLU A 751 -5.52 -47.33 -12.38
CA GLU A 751 -4.88 -46.16 -13.03
C GLU A 751 -5.11 -44.86 -12.25
N TYR A 752 -6.36 -44.55 -11.86
CA TYR A 752 -6.72 -43.22 -11.33
C TYR A 752 -6.59 -43.10 -9.82
N GLN A 753 -6.88 -44.16 -9.06
CA GLN A 753 -6.81 -44.11 -7.59
C GLN A 753 -5.38 -43.81 -7.08
N PRO A 754 -4.30 -44.39 -7.64
CA PRO A 754 -2.93 -44.01 -7.29
C PRO A 754 -2.60 -42.55 -7.61
N GLN A 755 -3.06 -42.03 -8.76
CA GLN A 755 -2.85 -40.63 -9.14
C GLN A 755 -3.52 -39.66 -8.16
N ILE A 756 -4.76 -39.95 -7.73
CA ILE A 756 -5.47 -39.16 -6.71
C ILE A 756 -4.70 -39.16 -5.38
N PHE A 757 -4.12 -40.29 -4.97
CA PHE A 757 -3.25 -40.34 -3.78
C PHE A 757 -1.96 -39.54 -3.96
N GLN A 758 -1.35 -39.57 -5.15
CA GLN A 758 -0.14 -38.83 -5.46
C GLN A 758 -0.36 -37.31 -5.44
N GLU A 759 -1.49 -36.83 -5.99
CA GLU A 759 -1.87 -35.41 -5.94
C GLU A 759 -2.24 -34.94 -4.54
N ARG A 760 -2.94 -35.76 -3.74
CA ARG A 760 -3.16 -35.45 -2.31
C ARG A 760 -1.83 -35.28 -1.57
N ARG A 761 -0.87 -36.17 -1.82
CA ARG A 761 0.46 -36.12 -1.19
C ARG A 761 1.29 -34.91 -1.64
N ARG A 762 1.21 -34.51 -2.91
CA ARG A 762 1.79 -33.25 -3.42
C ARG A 762 1.17 -32.04 -2.69
N LYS A 763 -0.15 -32.00 -2.56
CA LYS A 763 -0.87 -30.93 -1.85
C LYS A 763 -0.52 -30.87 -0.36
N GLU A 764 -0.38 -32.00 0.32
CA GLU A 764 0.08 -32.06 1.72
C GLU A 764 1.51 -31.52 1.88
N VAL A 765 2.43 -31.87 0.97
CA VAL A 765 3.80 -31.30 0.98
C VAL A 765 3.77 -29.78 0.79
N MET A 766 2.98 -29.28 -0.17
CA MET A 766 2.83 -27.84 -0.41
C MET A 766 2.22 -27.10 0.79
N ILE A 767 1.23 -27.68 1.48
CA ILE A 767 0.65 -27.11 2.71
C ILE A 767 1.71 -27.04 3.82
N ASN A 768 2.49 -28.11 4.02
CA ASN A 768 3.58 -28.13 5.00
C ASN A 768 4.70 -27.12 4.70
N GLU A 769 4.94 -26.80 3.42
CA GLU A 769 5.88 -25.74 3.03
C GLU A 769 5.32 -24.35 3.31
N ILE A 770 4.03 -24.11 3.03
CA ILE A 770 3.33 -22.86 3.37
C ILE A 770 3.32 -22.63 4.90
N GLU A 771 3.08 -23.67 5.71
CA GLU A 771 3.17 -23.56 7.17
C GLU A 771 4.60 -23.24 7.66
N LYS A 772 5.64 -23.80 7.03
CA LYS A 772 7.03 -23.41 7.34
C LYS A 772 7.28 -21.94 7.04
N PHE A 773 6.88 -21.45 5.85
CA PHE A 773 7.03 -20.04 5.50
C PHE A 773 6.25 -19.12 6.45
N ARG A 774 5.04 -19.51 6.85
CA ARG A 774 4.25 -18.79 7.85
C ARG A 774 5.00 -18.69 9.18
N ASN A 775 5.51 -19.81 9.70
CA ASN A 775 6.25 -19.83 10.97
C ASN A 775 7.56 -19.03 10.89
N GLU A 776 8.26 -19.06 9.74
CA GLU A 776 9.46 -18.24 9.51
C GLU A 776 9.13 -16.72 9.49
N LEU A 777 7.98 -16.33 8.92
CA LEU A 777 7.50 -14.95 8.90
C LEU A 777 7.02 -14.47 10.28
N GLU A 778 6.26 -15.30 11.02
CA GLU A 778 5.84 -15.00 12.39
C GLU A 778 7.08 -14.76 13.29
N LEU A 779 8.10 -15.62 13.17
CA LEU A 779 9.37 -15.44 13.89
C LEU A 779 10.13 -14.17 13.47
N GLN A 780 10.10 -13.78 12.19
CA GLN A 780 10.70 -12.50 11.74
C GLN A 780 9.96 -11.29 12.32
N ILE A 781 8.63 -11.34 12.41
CA ILE A 781 7.82 -10.29 13.03
C ILE A 781 8.16 -10.16 14.52
N GLU A 782 8.30 -11.27 15.26
CA GLU A 782 8.73 -11.27 16.66
C GLU A 782 10.11 -10.62 16.85
N TYR A 783 11.09 -10.93 15.97
CA TYR A 783 12.41 -10.28 16.03
C TYR A 783 12.32 -8.76 15.81
N ILE A 784 11.55 -8.30 14.81
CA ILE A 784 11.37 -6.87 14.52
C ILE A 784 10.65 -6.17 15.68
N GLN A 785 9.64 -6.80 16.29
CA GLN A 785 8.95 -6.26 17.47
C GLN A 785 9.90 -6.12 18.66
N HIS A 786 10.80 -7.10 18.87
CA HIS A 786 11.82 -7.01 19.91
C HIS A 786 12.85 -5.90 19.62
N GLU A 787 13.28 -5.71 18.37
CA GLU A 787 14.16 -4.61 17.98
C GLU A 787 13.50 -3.24 18.20
N ILE A 788 12.23 -3.07 17.84
CA ILE A 788 11.46 -1.85 18.10
C ILE A 788 11.39 -1.58 19.61
N TYR A 789 11.03 -2.59 20.42
CA TYR A 789 10.96 -2.46 21.88
C TYR A 789 12.31 -2.05 22.50
N MET A 790 13.42 -2.59 22.00
CA MET A 790 14.77 -2.22 22.44
C MET A 790 15.09 -0.77 22.10
N VAL A 791 14.69 -0.28 20.92
CA VAL A 791 14.85 1.12 20.51
C VAL A 791 13.96 2.04 21.35
N GLU A 792 12.70 1.70 21.58
CA GLU A 792 11.78 2.44 22.45
C GLU A 792 12.33 2.55 23.89
N THR A 793 12.86 1.45 24.43
CA THR A 793 13.49 1.44 25.76
C THR A 793 14.74 2.33 25.81
N SER A 794 15.55 2.33 24.74
CA SER A 794 16.73 3.21 24.63
C SER A 794 16.35 4.68 24.50
N ASN A 795 15.28 4.99 23.76
CA ASN A 795 14.77 6.36 23.61
C ASN A 795 14.22 6.88 24.94
N ALA A 796 13.42 6.08 25.66
CA ALA A 796 12.91 6.45 26.98
C ALA A 796 14.04 6.68 28.01
N ALA A 797 15.13 5.91 27.94
CA ALA A 797 16.31 6.14 28.76
C ALA A 797 17.01 7.46 28.41
N MET A 798 17.14 7.76 27.11
CA MET A 798 17.74 9.01 26.62
C MET A 798 16.89 10.24 26.96
N GLU A 799 15.56 10.17 26.84
CA GLU A 799 14.65 11.24 27.26
C GLU A 799 14.76 11.54 28.76
N GLU A 800 14.88 10.51 29.60
CA GLU A 800 15.03 10.64 31.05
C GLU A 800 16.44 11.10 31.47
N GLU A 801 17.50 10.84 30.67
CA GLU A 801 18.81 11.48 30.84
C GLU A 801 18.78 12.95 30.41
N LEU A 802 18.26 13.27 29.23
CA LEU A 802 18.10 14.65 28.75
C LEU A 802 17.24 15.49 29.70
N ARG A 803 16.17 14.92 30.29
CA ARG A 803 15.36 15.63 31.30
C ARG A 803 16.17 15.92 32.56
N LYS A 804 17.02 14.98 33.02
CA LYS A 804 17.91 15.21 34.16
C LYS A 804 19.00 16.24 33.88
N GLU A 805 19.66 16.16 32.73
CA GLU A 805 20.66 17.16 32.31
C GLU A 805 20.02 18.56 32.21
N THR A 806 18.78 18.64 31.71
CA THR A 806 18.01 19.89 31.66
C THR A 806 17.62 20.37 33.05
N GLU A 807 17.16 19.49 33.95
CA GLU A 807 16.86 19.80 35.35
C GLU A 807 18.13 20.30 36.09
N GLU A 808 19.28 19.66 35.89
CA GLU A 808 20.57 20.06 36.45
C GLU A 808 21.05 21.40 35.87
N LEU A 809 20.97 21.62 34.55
CA LEU A 809 21.28 22.91 33.92
C LEU A 809 20.39 24.04 34.45
N VAL A 810 19.08 23.80 34.60
CA VAL A 810 18.14 24.78 35.15
C VAL A 810 18.46 25.09 36.61
N GLN A 811 18.82 24.10 37.43
CA GLN A 811 19.26 24.35 38.82
C GLN A 811 20.59 25.10 38.87
N ASN A 812 21.57 24.71 38.05
CA ASN A 812 22.88 25.35 37.95
C ASN A 812 22.82 26.79 37.44
N MET A 813 21.78 27.18 36.71
CA MET A 813 21.50 28.59 36.38
C MET A 813 20.68 29.29 37.48
N LYS A 814 19.71 28.59 38.08
CA LYS A 814 18.80 29.17 39.08
C LYS A 814 19.50 29.55 40.38
N ILE A 815 20.46 28.73 40.85
CA ILE A 815 21.23 28.99 42.07
C ILE A 815 22.02 30.31 41.97
N PRO A 816 22.94 30.51 40.99
CA PRO A 816 23.71 31.74 40.91
C PRO A 816 22.83 32.97 40.61
N ILE A 817 21.75 32.84 39.81
CA ILE A 817 20.80 33.96 39.61
C ILE A 817 20.12 34.34 40.93
N HIS A 818 19.78 33.37 41.78
CA HIS A 818 19.18 33.65 43.09
C HIS A 818 20.19 34.27 44.06
N GLU A 819 21.44 33.82 44.04
CA GLU A 819 22.54 34.40 44.83
C GLU A 819 22.87 35.83 44.34
N GLU A 820 22.92 36.09 43.04
CA GLU A 820 23.06 37.43 42.46
C GLU A 820 21.93 38.35 42.92
N LEU A 821 20.67 37.90 42.82
CA LEU A 821 19.51 38.68 43.26
C LEU A 821 19.57 38.99 44.77
N GLN A 822 19.87 38.00 45.62
CA GLN A 822 20.04 38.22 47.06
C GLN A 822 21.19 39.19 47.36
N ASN A 823 22.32 39.07 46.67
CA ASN A 823 23.45 39.99 46.82
C ASN A 823 23.07 41.42 46.40
N THR A 824 22.30 41.60 45.32
CA THR A 824 21.81 42.93 44.92
C THR A 824 20.75 43.50 45.87
N GLU A 825 19.92 42.65 46.47
CA GLU A 825 18.96 43.05 47.51
C GLU A 825 19.69 43.51 48.78
N ILE A 826 20.70 42.77 49.23
CA ILE A 826 21.58 43.14 50.36
C ILE A 826 22.31 44.46 50.06
N GLN A 827 22.93 44.61 48.88
CA GLN A 827 23.61 45.84 48.48
C GLN A 827 22.65 47.05 48.43
N SER A 828 21.42 46.84 47.97
CA SER A 828 20.40 47.89 47.97
C SER A 828 19.98 48.26 49.39
N GLN A 829 19.83 47.28 50.28
CA GLN A 829 19.52 47.51 51.69
C GLN A 829 20.66 48.25 52.40
N ASP A 830 21.92 47.84 52.21
CA ASP A 830 23.09 48.54 52.76
C ASP A 830 23.16 50.00 52.26
N GLU A 831 22.79 50.28 51.01
CA GLU A 831 22.72 51.64 50.48
C GLU A 831 21.56 52.45 51.08
N PHE A 832 20.37 51.84 51.27
CA PHE A 832 19.25 52.48 51.98
C PHE A 832 19.59 52.79 53.43
N ASP A 833 20.18 51.85 54.17
CA ASP A 833 20.61 52.02 55.56
C ASP A 833 21.67 53.14 55.66
N ARG A 834 22.60 53.23 54.69
CA ARG A 834 23.57 54.34 54.63
C ARG A 834 22.90 55.69 54.37
N ILE A 835 21.93 55.75 53.45
CA ILE A 835 21.16 56.97 53.17
C ILE A 835 20.33 57.39 54.39
N GLU A 836 19.72 56.45 55.10
CA GLU A 836 18.99 56.71 56.34
C GLU A 836 19.91 57.26 57.43
N LEU A 837 21.10 56.66 57.62
CA LEU A 837 22.12 57.20 58.54
C LEU A 837 22.61 58.60 58.16
N GLU A 838 22.85 58.86 56.87
CA GLU A 838 23.22 60.20 56.38
C GLU A 838 22.10 61.23 56.62
N LEU A 839 20.83 60.84 56.48
CA LEU A 839 19.67 61.68 56.75
C LEU A 839 19.47 61.92 58.26
N LEU A 840 19.59 60.88 59.09
CA LEU A 840 19.53 60.99 60.55
C LEU A 840 20.65 61.89 61.10
N SER A 841 21.87 61.79 60.55
CA SER A 841 22.96 62.72 60.90
C SER A 841 22.59 64.16 60.57
N LYS A 842 22.07 64.45 59.36
CA LYS A 842 21.64 65.79 58.97
C LYS A 842 20.52 66.34 59.86
N VAL A 843 19.52 65.51 60.19
CA VAL A 843 18.43 65.90 61.11
C VAL A 843 18.98 66.22 62.51
N ASN A 844 19.94 65.44 63.00
CA ASN A 844 20.58 65.68 64.29
C ASN A 844 21.47 66.93 64.28
N ASP A 845 22.21 67.18 63.18
CA ASP A 845 23.00 68.40 62.99
C ASP A 845 22.10 69.64 62.92
N ASP A 846 21.00 69.59 62.17
CA ASP A 846 19.98 70.64 62.12
C ASP A 846 19.35 70.88 63.49
N GLN A 847 19.00 69.80 64.23
CA GLN A 847 18.46 69.91 65.58
C GLN A 847 19.47 70.56 66.55
N ASN A 848 20.75 70.21 66.45
CA ASN A 848 21.81 70.85 67.24
C ASN A 848 21.97 72.33 66.86
N ASN A 849 21.91 72.67 65.57
CA ASN A 849 21.94 74.06 65.10
C ASN A 849 20.74 74.85 65.63
N PHE A 850 19.53 74.27 65.65
CA PHE A 850 18.35 74.88 66.26
C PHE A 850 18.52 75.10 67.77
N ILE A 851 19.08 74.15 68.51
CA ILE A 851 19.36 74.29 69.95
C ILE A 851 20.38 75.41 70.21
N ILE A 852 21.44 75.49 69.41
CA ILE A 852 22.45 76.56 69.48
C ILE A 852 21.81 77.93 69.22
N GLU A 853 20.96 78.03 68.19
CA GLU A 853 20.29 79.28 67.83
C GLU A 853 19.22 79.68 68.86
N GLU A 854 18.44 78.74 69.42
CA GLU A 854 17.51 79.01 70.52
C GLU A 854 18.27 79.55 71.74
N LYS A 855 19.41 78.94 72.09
CA LYS A 855 20.24 79.40 73.20
C LYS A 855 20.81 80.80 72.94
N ARG A 856 21.32 81.06 71.73
CA ARG A 856 21.83 82.38 71.33
C ARG A 856 20.75 83.46 71.40
N LEU A 857 19.53 83.14 70.95
CA LEU A 857 18.38 84.05 71.05
C LEU A 857 17.98 84.29 72.51
N ARG A 858 17.96 83.25 73.34
CA ARG A 858 17.67 83.35 74.78
C ARG A 858 18.68 84.24 75.50
N GLU A 859 19.98 84.05 75.26
CA GLU A 859 21.06 84.90 75.80
C GLU A 859 20.87 86.38 75.38
N GLN A 860 20.51 86.66 74.12
CA GLN A 860 20.19 88.02 73.64
C GLN A 860 18.91 88.63 74.24
N TYR A 861 17.94 87.81 74.64
CA TYR A 861 16.74 88.26 75.35
C TYR A 861 17.06 88.56 76.82
N GLU A 862 17.85 87.71 77.47
CA GLU A 862 18.30 87.91 78.86
C GLU A 862 19.20 89.16 78.98
N GLU A 863 20.12 89.40 78.05
CA GLU A 863 20.92 90.63 77.98
C GLU A 863 20.04 91.88 77.83
N ARG A 864 19.03 91.84 76.95
CA ARG A 864 18.06 92.95 76.80
C ARG A 864 17.23 93.19 78.07
N ILE A 865 16.83 92.13 78.77
CA ILE A 865 16.13 92.23 80.06
C ILE A 865 17.06 92.84 81.11
N PHE A 866 18.33 92.43 81.16
CA PHE A 866 19.33 92.97 82.09
C PHE A 866 19.58 94.47 81.86
N LEU A 867 19.81 94.89 80.61
CA LEU A 867 19.97 96.31 80.25
C LEU A 867 18.74 97.14 80.63
N PHE A 868 17.54 96.62 80.40
CA PHE A 868 16.30 97.28 80.83
C PHE A 868 16.17 97.36 82.35
N GLN A 869 16.61 96.33 83.10
CA GLN A 869 16.64 96.37 84.57
C GLN A 869 17.66 97.37 85.12
N GLU A 870 18.84 97.50 84.50
CA GLU A 870 19.83 98.53 84.82
C GLU A 870 19.27 99.94 84.57
N GLU A 871 18.61 100.16 83.42
CA GLU A 871 17.93 101.43 83.12
C GLU A 871 16.83 101.75 84.15
N GLN A 872 16.02 100.77 84.54
CA GLN A 872 15.01 100.93 85.59
C GLN A 872 15.65 101.25 86.96
N LYS A 873 16.73 100.58 87.36
CA LYS A 873 17.47 100.92 88.59
C LYS A 873 18.03 102.34 88.54
N HIS A 874 18.60 102.75 87.41
CA HIS A 874 19.11 104.11 87.23
C HIS A 874 17.98 105.14 87.36
N ASN A 875 16.85 104.91 86.70
CA ASN A 875 15.67 105.76 86.82
C ASN A 875 15.13 105.81 88.26
N ILE A 876 15.08 104.68 88.97
CA ILE A 876 14.71 104.63 90.40
C ILE A 876 15.71 105.42 91.26
N MET A 877 17.01 105.35 90.98
CA MET A 877 18.04 106.11 91.68
C MET A 877 17.87 107.62 91.46
N VAL A 878 17.68 108.06 90.21
CA VAL A 878 17.42 109.47 89.86
C VAL A 878 16.15 109.99 90.54
N ILE A 879 15.08 109.19 90.59
CA ILE A 879 13.85 109.52 91.32
C ILE A 879 14.11 109.61 92.83
N ASN A 880 14.85 108.67 93.40
CA ASN A 880 15.19 108.68 94.83
C ASN A 880 16.05 109.89 95.20
N ASP A 881 17.06 110.25 94.41
CA ASP A 881 17.88 111.43 94.62
C ASP A 881 17.03 112.71 94.55
N TYR A 882 16.13 112.81 93.56
CA TYR A 882 15.16 113.91 93.46
C TYR A 882 14.25 113.97 94.69
N CYS A 883 13.74 112.82 95.15
CA CYS A 883 12.94 112.72 96.38
C CYS A 883 13.75 113.13 97.62
N MET A 884 15.01 112.74 97.74
CA MET A 884 15.89 113.12 98.85
C MET A 884 16.20 114.62 98.84
N VAL A 885 16.42 115.22 97.66
CA VAL A 885 16.51 116.68 97.51
C VAL A 885 15.22 117.35 97.98
N LYS A 886 14.04 116.84 97.59
CA LYS A 886 12.75 117.39 98.02
C LYS A 886 12.44 117.18 99.51
N ILE A 887 12.87 116.07 100.09
CA ILE A 887 12.82 115.84 101.54
C ILE A 887 13.74 116.82 102.28
N SER A 888 14.94 117.08 101.74
CA SER A 888 15.88 118.06 102.30
C SER A 888 15.35 119.50 102.20
N GLU A 889 14.81 119.91 101.05
CA GLU A 889 14.08 121.18 100.88
C GLU A 889 12.94 121.32 101.89
N ASN A 890 12.15 120.25 102.08
CA ASN A 890 11.05 120.24 103.04
C ASN A 890 11.54 120.25 104.50
N SER A 891 12.67 119.63 104.82
CA SER A 891 13.31 119.70 106.13
C SER A 891 13.82 121.12 106.44
N ILE A 892 14.40 121.80 105.45
CA ILE A 892 14.80 123.21 105.56
C ILE A 892 13.56 124.11 105.75
N LYS A 893 12.50 123.91 104.96
CA LYS A 893 11.22 124.62 105.15
C LYS A 893 10.60 124.35 106.52
N LYS A 894 10.67 123.11 107.01
CA LYS A 894 10.15 122.73 108.32
C LYS A 894 10.94 123.39 109.44
N LYS A 895 12.28 123.35 109.41
CA LYS A 895 13.11 124.14 110.34
C LYS A 895 12.75 125.63 110.31
N LYS A 896 12.47 126.19 109.13
CA LYS A 896 12.06 127.59 108.99
C LYS A 896 10.65 127.87 109.49
N ILE A 897 9.76 126.87 109.53
CA ILE A 897 8.47 126.94 110.22
C ILE A 897 8.71 126.85 111.73
N ASP A 898 9.51 125.89 112.21
CA ASP A 898 9.86 125.73 113.63
C ASP A 898 10.54 127.01 114.18
N GLU A 899 11.40 127.67 113.38
CA GLU A 899 12.02 128.98 113.68
C GLU A 899 10.99 130.13 113.78
N LEU A 900 9.92 130.08 112.98
CA LEU A 900 8.84 131.08 112.99
C LEU A 900 7.83 130.81 114.12
N GLU A 901 7.53 129.55 114.44
CA GLU A 901 6.65 129.16 115.56
C GLU A 901 7.26 129.49 116.93
N ASN A 902 8.60 129.49 117.04
CA ASN A 902 9.30 129.88 118.26
C ASN A 902 9.41 131.41 118.49
N ILE A 903 8.95 132.24 117.56
CA ILE A 903 8.85 133.70 117.74
C ILE A 903 7.47 134.04 118.34
N LYS A 904 7.41 134.25 119.65
CA LYS A 904 6.19 134.69 120.35
C LYS A 904 5.81 136.12 119.94
N CYS A 905 4.73 136.25 119.17
CA CYS A 905 4.17 137.54 118.76
C CYS A 905 3.24 138.12 119.84
N GLU A 906 3.64 139.23 120.47
CA GLU A 906 2.91 139.83 121.61
C GLU A 906 1.65 140.66 121.22
N ARG A 907 1.09 140.53 120.00
CA ARG A 907 0.18 141.55 119.45
C ARG A 907 -0.95 141.12 118.50
N CYS A 908 -1.62 139.97 118.71
CA CYS A 908 -2.82 139.61 117.91
C CYS A 908 -3.93 138.82 118.64
N PRO A 909 -5.06 139.45 119.01
CA PRO A 909 -6.32 138.76 119.33
C PRO A 909 -7.15 138.37 118.09
N THR A 910 -6.81 138.92 116.91
CA THR A 910 -7.61 138.77 115.68
C THR A 910 -7.32 137.48 114.90
N PHE A 911 -6.33 136.68 115.32
CA PHE A 911 -5.84 135.52 114.57
C PHE A 911 -6.68 134.25 114.82
N ASP A 912 -7.07 133.99 116.07
CA ASP A 912 -7.87 132.80 116.46
C ASP A 912 -9.26 132.76 115.82
N ILE A 913 -9.83 133.92 115.49
CA ILE A 913 -11.12 134.03 114.78
C ILE A 913 -10.97 133.62 113.31
N ASN A 914 -9.79 133.78 112.71
CA ASN A 914 -9.52 133.40 111.32
C ASN A 914 -9.10 131.94 111.18
N ILE A 915 -8.43 131.35 112.18
CA ILE A 915 -8.13 129.90 112.21
C ILE A 915 -9.42 129.08 112.15
N LYS A 916 -10.44 129.41 112.98
CA LYS A 916 -11.75 128.71 112.94
C LYS A 916 -12.50 128.86 111.61
N LYS A 917 -12.25 129.93 110.84
CA LYS A 917 -12.78 130.07 109.47
C LYS A 917 -12.01 129.23 108.45
N LEU A 918 -10.70 129.03 108.64
CA LEU A 918 -9.88 128.14 107.82
C LEU A 918 -10.23 126.67 108.07
N GLU A 919 -10.42 126.25 109.33
CA GLU A 919 -10.86 124.89 109.69
C GLU A 919 -12.19 124.54 109.00
N LYS A 920 -13.19 125.43 109.09
CA LYS A 920 -14.48 125.21 108.42
C LYS A 920 -14.33 125.08 106.91
N ARG A 921 -13.48 125.91 106.30
CA ARG A 921 -13.21 125.87 104.85
C ARG A 921 -12.40 124.66 104.41
N MET A 922 -11.56 124.09 105.30
CA MET A 922 -10.90 122.81 105.07
C MET A 922 -11.88 121.64 105.11
N ILE A 923 -12.86 121.66 106.01
CA ILE A 923 -13.93 120.64 106.05
C ILE A 923 -14.76 120.70 104.75
N ASP A 924 -15.18 121.90 104.32
CA ASP A 924 -15.86 122.08 103.03
C ASP A 924 -15.01 121.57 101.84
N MET A 925 -13.69 121.78 101.87
CA MET A 925 -12.77 121.22 100.85
C MET A 925 -12.67 119.70 100.92
N GLN A 926 -12.68 119.09 102.11
CA GLN A 926 -12.63 117.64 102.26
C GLN A 926 -13.93 116.96 101.80
N GLU A 927 -15.09 117.56 102.06
CA GLU A 927 -16.38 117.07 101.54
C GLU A 927 -16.51 117.24 100.01
N THR A 928 -16.02 118.34 99.46
CA THR A 928 -15.95 118.52 97.99
C THR A 928 -14.94 117.59 97.33
N TRP A 929 -13.82 117.28 97.97
CA TRP A 929 -12.86 116.29 97.47
C TRP A 929 -13.43 114.87 97.51
N LYS A 930 -14.08 114.48 98.62
CA LYS A 930 -14.73 113.18 98.80
C LYS A 930 -15.88 112.96 97.80
N SER A 931 -16.66 114.00 97.49
CA SER A 931 -17.70 113.94 96.46
C SER A 931 -17.13 113.94 95.04
N LEU A 932 -16.02 114.64 94.77
CA LEU A 932 -15.27 114.52 93.52
C LEU A 932 -14.73 113.11 93.31
N GLU A 933 -14.15 112.49 94.33
CA GLU A 933 -13.56 111.15 94.24
C GLU A 933 -14.63 110.05 94.11
N LEU A 934 -15.76 110.17 94.82
CA LEU A 934 -16.93 109.31 94.59
C LEU A 934 -17.46 109.44 93.15
N ASN A 935 -17.54 110.66 92.60
CA ASN A 935 -17.96 110.91 91.22
C ASN A 935 -16.93 110.37 90.21
N ASN A 936 -15.63 110.45 90.52
CA ASN A 936 -14.57 109.92 89.67
C ASN A 936 -14.56 108.37 89.67
N ASN A 937 -14.75 107.75 90.83
CA ASN A 937 -14.94 106.29 90.95
C ASN A 937 -16.21 105.83 90.23
N HIS A 938 -17.31 106.59 90.32
CA HIS A 938 -18.53 106.26 89.57
C HIS A 938 -18.33 106.39 88.05
N LYS A 939 -17.54 107.37 87.58
CA LYS A 939 -17.12 107.47 86.17
C LYS A 939 -16.21 106.30 85.75
N ILE A 940 -15.27 105.87 86.59
CA ILE A 940 -14.39 104.71 86.32
C ILE A 940 -15.20 103.41 86.26
N GLU A 941 -16.17 103.21 87.16
CA GLU A 941 -17.10 102.07 87.08
C GLU A 941 -17.99 102.12 85.84
N THR A 942 -18.47 103.31 85.46
CA THR A 942 -19.25 103.50 84.23
C THR A 942 -18.41 103.15 83.00
N VAL A 943 -17.16 103.61 82.92
CA VAL A 943 -16.22 103.26 81.84
C VAL A 943 -15.88 101.77 81.84
N LYS A 944 -15.75 101.12 83.00
CA LYS A 944 -15.57 99.66 83.08
C LYS A 944 -16.80 98.89 82.60
N ARG A 945 -18.02 99.34 82.93
CA ARG A 945 -19.28 98.73 82.46
C ARG A 945 -19.56 98.99 80.96
N PHE A 946 -19.00 100.05 80.36
CA PHE A 946 -19.11 100.31 78.92
C PHE A 946 -18.01 99.62 78.08
N ARG A 947 -16.92 99.11 78.68
CA ARG A 947 -15.81 98.46 77.95
C ARG A 947 -15.97 96.95 77.75
N SER A 948 -17.02 96.30 78.25
CA SER A 948 -17.25 94.86 78.08
C SER A 948 -17.85 94.46 76.72
N THR A 949 -17.98 95.39 75.76
CA THR A 949 -18.73 95.15 74.50
C THR A 949 -18.00 95.53 73.21
N VAL A 950 -16.70 95.88 73.26
CA VAL A 950 -15.88 96.12 72.06
C VAL A 950 -14.45 95.62 72.26
N GLY A 951 -13.97 94.75 71.36
CA GLY A 951 -12.54 94.45 71.19
C GLY A 951 -12.07 93.11 71.74
N GLY A 952 -12.41 92.01 71.05
CA GLY A 952 -11.90 90.68 71.41
C GLY A 952 -11.94 89.67 70.25
N ARG A 953 -10.97 89.78 69.33
CA ARG A 953 -10.35 88.72 68.48
C ARG A 953 -9.81 89.29 67.15
N THR A 954 -8.51 89.45 67.05
CA THR A 954 -7.72 89.31 65.79
C THR A 954 -6.23 89.25 66.12
N ILE A 955 -5.70 88.07 66.44
CA ILE A 955 -4.30 87.73 66.19
C ILE A 955 -4.23 86.30 65.63
N LEU A 956 -4.03 86.24 64.32
CA LEU A 956 -3.27 85.23 63.57
C LEU A 956 -2.16 86.04 62.85
N PRO A 957 -0.99 85.48 62.46
CA PRO A 957 -0.85 84.08 62.01
C PRO A 957 0.47 83.34 62.36
N LYS A 958 0.46 82.04 62.03
CA LYS A 958 1.56 81.16 61.54
C LYS A 958 1.93 79.97 62.42
N LEU A 959 2.05 78.84 61.70
CA LEU A 959 2.63 77.53 62.02
C LEU A 959 1.90 76.77 63.13
#